data_AF-A0A2V9C5Q5-F1
#
_entry.id   AF-A0A2V9C5Q5-F1
#
_cell.length_a   1.000
_cell.length_b   1.000
_cell.length_c   1.000
_cell.angle_alpha   90.00
_cell.angle_beta   90.00
_cell.angle_gamma   90.00
#
_symmetry.space_group_name_H-M   'P 1'
#
loop_
_entity.id
_entity.type
_entity.pdbx_description
1 polymer ?
#
loop_
_entity_poly.entity_id
_entity_poly.type
_entity_poly.pdbx_seq_one_letter_code
_entity_poly.pdbx_strand_id
1 'polypeptide(L)'
;MKERKPIFYDAQRVRWRHTRRVLELSGALLTVLLAYFFVTIAVSVDLPAGLLADTKLGYHPLKTKKKSAPVREGRRRRVANIGTVPASYDPVRAAFFVSWDPNSLASLKKHYREIDLLIPEQLHAVSADGSLTFVDYENGQRSAKATPAEGVSLLRDDKLHQWMKSQNPPVELPMMALLNNYDGVAWQTGAMVKMLASPEARQNLVRGVVEFAKESHEAGIVVDLEDVPDTSQANFRQFAGELAPALHSAGLKFMIALPARNDAYDYAFFGKQCDAIVLMNYDEHWREASPGPIASQDWYVENLKQIMEIVPPGKIIVAVASYAYDWPEGKKTNEPAQSFTIQEALLHAYESETQVEFDPVSLNPHYSYSDEHDVVHQVWMLDAVTAYNELRASERMGVQGTALWRLGSGDTSIWPIWDSTHPDDAVRQKLADLPPGPDLILEGDGDVWQFSDTPKRGQRSFTYDPKSDLFTSERYVAYPLSYDIDQIGAAEKKLALTFDDGPDPTWTPKVLDILKEKNVPATFFVIGWDANRWPQLLRREYAEGHEVGNHTYSHPDWEDPRLSPTQIRWELNLTERLIESTLGVKSLLFRPPYGIDHQPEFAEEVAHLPIAQEMGYIIVGQKVDPDDWSQLAPGVPLPAAKIVENVLREAPKGNIILLHDGGGNRSQTVAALPQLIDALRAKGYKFVSVPDLIGKARPQVMLPLSSEEQFEARANGFIFGIYHWFWVLMTVAYVVGIILVSGRTLIIGLLAFIEKLRPDNPKKSDGPLPGVTVLIPAHNEENVIVQTVSSVLESDFPDLHIIVVNDGSADKTGELLDAHFSREPRVQIIHQVSRGKAAALNVAMSHATSEIVVTIDADTEIEPDAIGKLVRHFVDPTIGAVAGNVKVGNRSRWLTRWQALEYITSQNMEKRAFDLLNCITVVPGALGAWRKQAIESAGGITADTVAEDADLTIAIRRLGWRIGYDEEAIAWTEAPETPGQLIRQRFRWTFGTLQSFWKHSGTLFRRKYGTLGWVALPNIFVFQLALPLISPLIDLLFLWTVGLWALEKLQLSWLPTIHATTGDLMRSVLFFIAFLLIDVITCVLAFALERKEDWTLLVPVLLQRFYYRQLMYVVLFRSVKEAVRGRPVGWRGVEPEAPPPKASKAPPTPATVSGN
;
A
#
# COMPACT_ATOMS: atom_id res chain seq x y z
N MET A 1 -18.41 60.99 24.76
CA MET A 1 -19.04 59.64 24.65
C MET A 1 -18.43 58.74 25.73
N LYS A 2 -19.21 57.85 26.37
CA LYS A 2 -18.62 56.81 27.25
C LYS A 2 -17.76 55.87 26.39
N GLU A 3 -16.48 55.73 26.71
CA GLU A 3 -15.59 54.78 26.02
C GLU A 3 -16.18 53.36 26.13
N ARG A 4 -16.61 52.81 25.00
CA ARG A 4 -17.10 51.44 24.91
C ARG A 4 -15.91 50.51 24.88
N LYS A 5 -15.97 49.41 25.65
CA LYS A 5 -14.91 48.40 25.65
C LYS A 5 -14.82 47.74 24.27
N PRO A 6 -13.61 47.43 23.77
CA PRO A 6 -13.46 46.74 22.49
C PRO A 6 -14.22 45.42 22.44
N ILE A 7 -14.81 45.09 21.29
CA ILE A 7 -15.48 43.82 21.05
C ILE A 7 -14.45 42.69 21.21
N PHE A 8 -14.84 41.65 21.94
CA PHE A 8 -13.98 40.58 22.43
C PHE A 8 -12.95 40.95 23.49
N TYR A 9 -12.94 42.15 24.08
CA TYR A 9 -12.06 42.39 25.21
C TYR A 9 -12.48 41.58 26.45
N ASP A 10 -11.57 40.78 27.00
CA ASP A 10 -11.79 39.95 28.19
C ASP A 10 -10.61 40.13 29.16
N ALA A 11 -10.69 41.16 30.01
CA ALA A 11 -9.64 41.50 30.96
C ALA A 11 -9.24 40.34 31.90
N GLN A 12 -10.21 39.48 32.24
CA GLN A 12 -9.99 38.33 33.13
C GLN A 12 -9.63 37.06 32.36
N ARG A 13 -9.61 37.09 31.01
CA ARG A 13 -9.33 35.96 30.12
C ARG A 13 -10.18 34.72 30.45
N VAL A 14 -11.44 34.91 30.86
CA VAL A 14 -12.34 33.81 31.22
C VAL A 14 -12.56 32.90 30.02
N ARG A 15 -12.81 33.47 28.83
CA ARG A 15 -13.03 32.70 27.59
C ARG A 15 -11.82 31.87 27.20
N TRP A 16 -10.62 32.45 27.29
CA TRP A 16 -9.39 31.72 27.04
C TRP A 16 -9.17 30.61 28.06
N ARG A 17 -9.40 30.87 29.35
CA ARG A 17 -9.27 29.84 30.40
C ARG A 17 -10.22 28.66 30.15
N HIS A 18 -11.47 28.93 29.80
CA HIS A 18 -12.44 27.87 29.46
C HIS A 18 -12.05 27.13 28.17
N THR A 19 -11.76 27.87 27.09
CA THR A 19 -11.40 27.25 25.80
C THR A 19 -10.13 26.41 25.93
N ARG A 20 -9.11 26.95 26.60
CA ARG A 20 -7.86 26.24 26.87
C ARG A 20 -8.11 24.97 27.69
N ARG A 21 -8.89 25.04 28.77
CA ARG A 21 -9.24 23.85 29.56
C ARG A 21 -9.98 22.81 28.73
N VAL A 22 -10.94 23.20 27.90
CA VAL A 22 -11.65 22.27 27.01
C VAL A 22 -10.70 21.63 26.01
N LEU A 23 -9.81 22.41 25.38
CA LEU A 23 -8.81 21.90 24.45
C LEU A 23 -7.80 20.96 25.14
N GLU A 24 -7.30 21.32 26.32
CA GLU A 24 -6.38 20.50 27.11
C GLU A 24 -7.04 19.19 27.56
N LEU A 25 -8.29 19.24 28.05
CA LEU A 25 -9.04 18.05 28.46
C LEU A 25 -9.39 17.16 27.27
N SER A 26 -9.83 17.74 26.14
CA SER A 26 -10.16 16.98 24.93
C SER A 26 -8.90 16.37 24.31
N GLY A 27 -7.80 17.12 24.27
CA GLY A 27 -6.50 16.64 23.82
C GLY A 27 -5.97 15.51 24.71
N ALA A 28 -5.99 15.69 26.03
CA ALA A 28 -5.56 14.65 26.97
C ALA A 28 -6.43 13.39 26.84
N LEU A 29 -7.76 13.53 26.75
CA LEU A 29 -8.67 12.39 26.55
C LEU A 29 -8.37 11.66 25.23
N LEU A 30 -8.21 12.40 24.12
CA LEU A 30 -7.87 11.81 22.84
C LEU A 30 -6.50 11.12 22.87
N THR A 31 -5.48 11.71 23.51
CA THR A 31 -4.17 11.08 23.68
C THR A 31 -4.26 9.80 24.50
N VAL A 32 -5.03 9.77 25.59
CA VAL A 32 -5.24 8.57 26.40
C VAL A 32 -5.97 7.49 25.60
N LEU A 33 -7.02 7.86 24.86
CA LEU A 33 -7.76 6.92 24.01
C LEU A 33 -6.89 6.34 22.89
N LEU A 34 -6.11 7.17 22.20
CA LEU A 34 -5.18 6.71 21.16
C LEU A 34 -4.08 5.83 21.76
N ALA A 35 -3.50 6.21 22.89
CA ALA A 35 -2.50 5.39 23.56
C ALA A 35 -3.07 4.03 23.97
N TYR A 36 -4.28 4.00 24.54
CA TYR A 36 -4.99 2.76 24.86
C TYR A 36 -5.21 1.90 23.62
N PHE A 37 -5.70 2.48 22.51
CA PHE A 37 -5.89 1.79 21.24
C PHE A 37 -4.60 1.18 20.68
N PHE A 38 -3.51 1.95 20.66
CA PHE A 38 -2.21 1.43 20.22
C PHE A 38 -1.72 0.29 21.11
N VAL A 39 -1.97 0.35 22.42
CA VAL A 39 -1.67 -0.77 23.33
C VAL A 39 -2.54 -1.98 22.99
N THR A 40 -3.84 -1.81 22.75
CA THR A 40 -4.73 -2.93 22.38
C THR A 40 -4.39 -3.58 21.03
N ILE A 41 -3.76 -2.84 20.11
CA ILE A 41 -3.24 -3.36 18.84
C ILE A 41 -1.88 -4.02 19.03
N ALA A 42 -1.03 -3.48 19.89
CA ALA A 42 0.28 -4.05 20.16
C ALA A 42 0.22 -5.35 20.96
N VAL A 43 -0.83 -5.54 21.77
CA VAL A 43 -1.10 -6.76 22.54
C VAL A 43 -2.05 -7.63 21.75
N SER A 44 -1.59 -8.81 21.32
CA SER A 44 -2.41 -9.79 20.58
C SER A 44 -3.70 -10.13 21.32
N VAL A 45 -4.80 -10.26 20.57
CA VAL A 45 -6.03 -10.88 21.09
C VAL A 45 -5.72 -12.32 21.47
N ASP A 46 -6.12 -12.70 22.68
CA ASP A 46 -6.03 -14.08 23.15
C ASP A 46 -7.14 -14.89 22.48
N LEU A 47 -6.76 -15.73 21.52
CA LEU A 47 -7.63 -16.71 20.88
C LEU A 47 -7.27 -18.11 21.41
N PRO A 48 -8.26 -18.98 21.68
CA PRO A 48 -8.00 -20.33 22.17
C PRO A 48 -7.21 -21.16 21.15
N ALA A 49 -6.01 -21.60 21.55
CA ALA A 49 -5.23 -22.56 20.78
C ALA A 49 -5.77 -24.00 20.92
N GLY A 50 -5.47 -24.86 19.94
CA GLY A 50 -5.73 -26.31 20.01
C GLY A 50 -7.18 -26.73 19.76
N LEU A 51 -7.91 -26.01 18.88
CA LEU A 51 -9.28 -26.37 18.53
C LEU A 51 -9.37 -27.61 17.62
N LEU A 52 -8.33 -27.87 16.84
CA LEU A 52 -8.18 -29.03 15.96
C LEU A 52 -7.47 -30.18 16.71
N ALA A 53 -7.74 -31.42 16.32
CA ALA A 53 -7.14 -32.59 16.96
C ALA A 53 -5.66 -32.72 16.57
N ASP A 54 -4.85 -33.28 17.46
CA ASP A 54 -3.48 -33.70 17.15
C ASP A 54 -3.56 -34.94 16.25
N THR A 55 -2.98 -34.84 15.04
CA THR A 55 -3.05 -35.85 13.97
C THR A 55 -1.77 -36.67 13.83
N LYS A 56 -0.79 -36.49 14.73
CA LYS A 56 0.49 -37.23 14.69
C LYS A 56 0.29 -38.72 14.45
N LEU A 57 0.90 -39.21 13.36
CA LEU A 57 0.89 -40.61 12.96
C LEU A 57 1.55 -41.49 14.05
N GLY A 58 1.00 -42.68 14.23
CA GLY A 58 1.36 -43.63 15.28
C GLY A 58 2.54 -44.54 14.94
N TYR A 59 3.62 -44.01 14.36
CA TYR A 59 4.79 -44.84 14.05
C TYR A 59 5.43 -45.42 15.30
N HIS A 60 5.92 -46.67 15.20
CA HIS A 60 6.48 -47.39 16.34
C HIS A 60 7.90 -47.89 16.06
N PRO A 61 8.84 -47.68 17.00
CA PRO A 61 10.20 -48.18 16.83
C PRO A 61 10.20 -49.71 16.87
N LEU A 62 10.80 -50.32 15.85
CA LEU A 62 11.09 -51.75 15.87
C LEU A 62 12.16 -52.04 16.93
N LYS A 63 11.78 -52.67 18.03
CA LYS A 63 12.72 -53.23 19.02
C LYS A 63 13.44 -54.44 18.42
N THR A 64 14.43 -54.22 17.56
CA THR A 64 15.31 -55.29 17.11
C THR A 64 16.17 -55.77 18.28
N LYS A 65 16.12 -57.07 18.56
CA LYS A 65 17.11 -57.73 19.43
C LYS A 65 18.47 -57.62 18.74
N LYS A 66 19.33 -56.71 19.22
CA LYS A 66 20.75 -56.64 18.85
C LYS A 66 21.39 -58.03 18.92
N LYS A 67 21.58 -58.67 17.76
CA LYS A 67 22.68 -59.60 17.56
C LYS A 67 23.77 -58.78 16.88
N SER A 68 24.77 -58.36 17.66
CA SER A 68 26.02 -57.87 17.11
C SER A 68 26.60 -58.97 16.22
N ALA A 69 26.51 -58.80 14.90
CA ALA A 69 27.38 -59.54 14.01
C ALA A 69 28.82 -59.17 14.39
N PRO A 70 29.74 -60.14 14.54
CA PRO A 70 31.12 -59.83 14.85
C PRO A 70 31.68 -58.96 13.72
N VAL A 71 32.34 -57.86 14.10
CA VAL A 71 33.17 -57.06 13.19
C VAL A 71 34.17 -58.03 12.56
N ARG A 72 33.97 -58.38 11.29
CA ARG A 72 34.99 -59.09 10.51
C ARG A 72 36.13 -58.11 10.25
N GLU A 73 37.07 -58.04 11.18
CA GLU A 73 38.42 -57.58 10.87
C GLU A 73 38.97 -58.49 9.76
N GLY A 74 39.15 -57.96 8.54
CA GLY A 74 39.84 -58.75 7.51
C GLY A 74 39.61 -58.43 6.04
N ARG A 75 38.73 -57.50 5.65
CA ARG A 75 38.81 -56.92 4.30
C ARG A 75 39.57 -55.61 4.37
N ARG A 76 40.84 -55.62 3.92
CA ARG A 76 41.52 -54.39 3.51
C ARG A 76 40.58 -53.67 2.54
N ARG A 77 40.05 -52.50 2.93
CA ARG A 77 39.21 -51.66 2.08
C ARG A 77 39.96 -51.41 0.77
N ARG A 78 39.38 -51.78 -0.37
CA ARG A 78 40.02 -51.65 -1.70
C ARG A 78 40.14 -50.18 -2.14
N VAL A 79 39.37 -49.30 -1.50
CA VAL A 79 39.29 -47.85 -1.77
C VAL A 79 40.56 -47.08 -1.38
N ALA A 80 41.37 -47.58 -0.44
CA ALA A 80 42.61 -46.93 0.00
C ALA A 80 43.72 -46.84 -1.08
N ASN A 81 43.51 -47.44 -2.26
CA ASN A 81 44.49 -47.52 -3.35
C ASN A 81 44.15 -46.65 -4.59
N ILE A 82 43.19 -45.71 -4.51
CA ILE A 82 42.70 -44.96 -5.70
C ILE A 82 43.63 -43.78 -6.13
N GLY A 83 44.82 -43.63 -5.53
CA GLY A 83 45.75 -42.55 -5.91
C GLY A 83 45.29 -41.17 -5.41
N THR A 84 45.87 -40.11 -5.96
CA THR A 84 45.61 -38.70 -5.58
C THR A 84 44.89 -37.96 -6.71
N VAL A 85 44.04 -36.96 -6.41
CA VAL A 85 43.39 -36.17 -7.47
C VAL A 85 44.45 -35.42 -8.29
N PRO A 86 44.23 -35.26 -9.60
CA PRO A 86 45.14 -34.50 -10.45
C PRO A 86 45.29 -33.04 -9.98
N ALA A 87 46.50 -32.50 -10.07
CA ALA A 87 46.82 -31.15 -9.56
C ALA A 87 46.08 -29.99 -10.27
N SER A 88 45.51 -30.21 -11.46
CA SER A 88 44.78 -29.22 -12.27
C SER A 88 43.35 -29.68 -12.58
N TYR A 89 42.72 -30.40 -11.65
CA TYR A 89 41.40 -30.99 -11.84
C TYR A 89 40.27 -29.99 -11.53
N ASP A 90 39.44 -29.71 -12.53
CA ASP A 90 38.23 -28.90 -12.41
C ASP A 90 37.08 -29.66 -13.10
N PRO A 91 36.25 -30.40 -12.35
CA PRO A 91 35.18 -31.22 -12.91
C PRO A 91 34.00 -30.38 -13.35
N VAL A 92 33.28 -30.83 -14.38
CA VAL A 92 31.94 -30.30 -14.68
C VAL A 92 30.98 -30.72 -13.56
N ARG A 93 30.29 -29.76 -12.94
CA ARG A 93 29.25 -29.98 -11.93
C ARG A 93 27.87 -29.84 -12.56
N ALA A 94 27.31 -30.97 -13.00
CA ALA A 94 25.98 -30.98 -13.60
C ALA A 94 24.88 -31.30 -12.57
N ALA A 95 23.64 -30.92 -12.83
CA ALA A 95 22.51 -31.31 -11.99
C ALA A 95 21.26 -31.57 -12.84
N PHE A 96 20.54 -32.63 -12.51
CA PHE A 96 19.28 -32.97 -13.16
C PHE A 96 18.13 -32.15 -12.55
N PHE A 97 17.32 -31.56 -13.42
CA PHE A 97 16.14 -30.79 -13.05
C PHE A 97 14.89 -31.46 -13.63
N VAL A 98 13.86 -31.61 -12.81
CA VAL A 98 12.53 -32.05 -13.25
C VAL A 98 11.48 -30.99 -12.93
N SER A 99 10.45 -30.88 -13.77
CA SER A 99 9.39 -29.87 -13.58
C SER A 99 8.22 -30.38 -12.72
N TRP A 100 8.12 -31.69 -12.51
CA TRP A 100 7.04 -32.29 -11.73
C TRP A 100 7.28 -32.32 -10.23
N ASP A 101 8.51 -32.06 -9.78
CA ASP A 101 8.88 -31.95 -8.37
C ASP A 101 9.19 -30.49 -8.04
N PRO A 102 8.33 -29.79 -7.27
CA PRO A 102 8.58 -28.41 -6.86
C PRO A 102 9.93 -28.21 -6.15
N ASN A 103 10.41 -29.23 -5.41
CA ASN A 103 11.68 -29.14 -4.68
C ASN A 103 12.87 -28.99 -5.62
N SER A 104 12.76 -29.44 -6.87
CA SER A 104 13.77 -29.25 -7.91
C SER A 104 14.03 -27.76 -8.18
N LEU A 105 12.97 -26.96 -8.31
CA LEU A 105 13.08 -25.51 -8.50
C LEU A 105 13.49 -24.78 -7.22
N ALA A 106 12.99 -25.19 -6.06
CA ALA A 106 13.41 -24.63 -4.78
C ALA A 106 14.92 -24.81 -4.54
N SER A 107 15.43 -26.02 -4.79
CA SER A 107 16.86 -26.33 -4.72
C SER A 107 17.65 -25.51 -5.73
N LEU A 108 17.18 -25.39 -6.98
CA LEU A 108 17.85 -24.60 -8.02
C LEU A 108 17.92 -23.11 -7.67
N LYS A 109 16.82 -22.51 -7.19
CA LYS A 109 16.75 -21.10 -6.77
C LYS A 109 17.88 -20.74 -5.80
N LYS A 110 18.20 -21.66 -4.88
CA LYS A 110 19.21 -21.48 -3.85
C LYS A 110 20.63 -21.80 -4.33
N HIS A 111 20.79 -22.72 -5.27
CA HIS A 111 22.08 -23.34 -5.60
C HIS A 111 22.48 -23.30 -7.09
N TYR A 112 21.83 -22.47 -7.91
CA TYR A 112 22.17 -22.37 -9.35
C TYR A 112 23.59 -21.87 -9.62
N ARG A 113 24.28 -21.28 -8.63
CA ARG A 113 25.65 -20.75 -8.79
C ARG A 113 26.71 -21.82 -8.60
N GLU A 114 26.36 -22.93 -7.97
CA GLU A 114 27.19 -24.09 -7.69
C GLU A 114 27.06 -25.16 -8.80
N ILE A 115 26.34 -24.85 -9.89
CA ILE A 115 26.06 -25.73 -11.02
C ILE A 115 26.68 -25.14 -12.29
N ASP A 116 27.47 -25.94 -13.00
CA ASP A 116 28.09 -25.57 -14.28
C ASP A 116 27.18 -25.90 -15.48
N LEU A 117 26.33 -26.92 -15.35
CA LEU A 117 25.45 -27.44 -16.39
C LEU A 117 24.12 -27.96 -15.82
N LEU A 118 23.00 -27.41 -16.26
CA LEU A 118 21.68 -27.95 -15.92
C LEU A 118 21.24 -28.99 -16.96
N ILE A 119 20.66 -30.10 -16.50
CA ILE A 119 20.09 -31.15 -17.35
C ILE A 119 18.57 -31.21 -17.07
N PRO A 120 17.77 -30.33 -17.71
CA PRO A 120 16.32 -30.30 -17.48
C PRO A 120 15.59 -31.39 -18.29
N GLU A 121 14.64 -32.06 -17.65
CA GLU A 121 13.67 -32.94 -18.32
C GLU A 121 12.72 -32.12 -19.20
N GLN A 122 12.92 -32.21 -20.53
CA GLN A 122 12.17 -31.38 -21.49
C GLN A 122 11.65 -32.15 -22.70
N LEU A 123 12.31 -33.23 -23.09
CA LEU A 123 12.02 -33.95 -24.33
C LEU A 123 11.65 -35.41 -24.06
N HIS A 124 10.57 -35.87 -24.70
CA HIS A 124 10.06 -37.22 -24.52
C HIS A 124 9.90 -37.96 -25.86
N ALA A 125 10.57 -39.10 -25.99
CA ALA A 125 10.60 -40.00 -27.14
C ALA A 125 9.57 -41.14 -27.02
N VAL A 126 8.33 -40.79 -26.68
CA VAL A 126 7.25 -41.76 -26.35
C VAL A 126 6.38 -42.16 -27.53
N SER A 127 6.65 -41.62 -28.72
CA SER A 127 5.90 -41.92 -29.94
C SER A 127 6.63 -42.88 -30.87
N ALA A 128 5.93 -43.91 -31.36
CA ALA A 128 6.48 -44.93 -32.26
C ALA A 128 6.91 -44.40 -33.65
N ASP A 129 6.41 -43.23 -34.07
CA ASP A 129 6.79 -42.54 -35.32
C ASP A 129 7.97 -41.57 -35.15
N GLY A 130 8.56 -41.48 -33.96
CA GLY A 130 9.68 -40.58 -33.67
C GLY A 130 9.32 -39.10 -33.54
N SER A 131 8.02 -38.76 -33.46
CA SER A 131 7.63 -37.39 -33.09
C SER A 131 8.04 -37.05 -31.66
N LEU A 132 8.58 -35.84 -31.46
CA LEU A 132 8.82 -35.29 -30.14
C LEU A 132 7.51 -35.09 -29.38
N THR A 133 7.57 -35.37 -28.09
CA THR A 133 6.48 -35.17 -27.13
C THR A 133 7.00 -34.29 -26.00
N PHE A 134 6.11 -33.44 -25.49
CA PHE A 134 6.34 -32.57 -24.35
C PHE A 134 5.27 -32.86 -23.30
N VAL A 135 5.65 -32.77 -22.02
CA VAL A 135 4.71 -32.95 -20.91
C VAL A 135 4.45 -31.59 -20.27
N ASP A 136 3.18 -31.19 -20.27
CA ASP A 136 2.73 -29.98 -19.57
C ASP A 136 2.42 -30.31 -18.12
N TYR A 137 3.43 -30.20 -17.26
CA TYR A 137 3.31 -30.47 -15.83
C TYR A 137 2.44 -29.45 -15.10
N GLU A 138 2.36 -28.21 -15.60
CA GLU A 138 1.59 -27.13 -14.99
C GLU A 138 0.07 -27.27 -15.25
N ASN A 139 -0.34 -27.72 -16.43
CA ASN A 139 -1.75 -27.85 -16.82
C ASN A 139 -2.27 -29.30 -16.84
N GLY A 140 -1.89 -30.08 -15.83
CA GLY A 140 -2.47 -31.40 -15.56
C GLY A 140 -1.77 -32.57 -16.24
N GLN A 141 -0.44 -32.51 -16.32
CA GLN A 141 0.46 -33.61 -16.74
C GLN A 141 0.02 -34.28 -18.05
N ARG A 142 -0.25 -33.46 -19.08
CA ARG A 142 -0.67 -33.96 -20.39
C ARG A 142 0.53 -34.08 -21.32
N SER A 143 0.81 -35.29 -21.77
CA SER A 143 1.76 -35.54 -22.86
C SER A 143 1.14 -35.14 -24.21
N ALA A 144 1.79 -34.25 -24.96
CA ALA A 144 1.32 -33.84 -26.28
C ALA A 144 2.44 -33.91 -27.32
N LYS A 145 2.12 -34.44 -28.50
CA LYS A 145 2.98 -34.30 -29.67
C LYS A 145 3.00 -32.83 -30.08
N ALA A 146 4.18 -32.26 -30.21
CA ALA A 146 4.33 -30.88 -30.65
C ALA A 146 5.55 -30.76 -31.58
N THR A 147 5.52 -29.76 -32.45
CA THR A 147 6.72 -29.35 -33.18
C THR A 147 7.75 -28.73 -32.22
N PRO A 148 9.05 -28.70 -32.56
CA PRO A 148 10.07 -28.04 -31.75
C PRO A 148 9.68 -26.62 -31.31
N ALA A 149 9.17 -25.79 -32.24
CA ALA A 149 8.75 -24.42 -31.96
C ALA A 149 7.58 -24.32 -30.97
N GLU A 150 6.58 -25.21 -31.12
CA GLU A 150 5.46 -25.29 -30.18
C GLU A 150 5.93 -25.75 -28.79
N GLY A 151 6.84 -26.72 -28.73
CA GLY A 151 7.45 -27.19 -27.49
C GLY A 151 8.25 -26.10 -26.77
N VAL A 152 9.08 -25.34 -27.51
CA VAL A 152 9.80 -24.18 -26.96
C VAL A 152 8.82 -23.13 -26.43
N SER A 153 7.71 -22.89 -27.13
CA SER A 153 6.67 -21.98 -26.63
C SER A 153 6.06 -22.46 -25.33
N LEU A 154 5.81 -23.77 -25.20
CA LEU A 154 5.25 -24.37 -23.99
C LEU A 154 6.21 -24.26 -22.81
N LEU A 155 7.50 -24.56 -23.02
CA LEU A 155 8.53 -24.46 -21.98
C LEU A 155 8.82 -23.02 -21.56
N ARG A 156 8.68 -22.02 -22.45
CA ARG A 156 8.85 -20.60 -22.07
C ARG A 156 7.91 -20.13 -20.96
N ASP A 157 6.76 -20.77 -20.87
CA ASP A 157 5.73 -20.45 -19.89
C ASP A 157 5.80 -21.36 -18.64
N ASP A 158 6.75 -22.30 -18.57
CA ASP A 158 6.97 -23.16 -17.40
C ASP A 158 7.63 -22.40 -16.23
N LYS A 159 7.54 -22.97 -15.02
CA LYS A 159 8.09 -22.34 -13.80
C LYS A 159 9.61 -22.13 -13.86
N LEU A 160 10.37 -23.00 -14.53
CA LEU A 160 11.82 -22.89 -14.67
C LEU A 160 12.21 -21.64 -15.47
N HIS A 161 11.69 -21.51 -16.69
CA HIS A 161 12.04 -20.42 -17.59
C HIS A 161 11.47 -19.09 -17.11
N GLN A 162 10.25 -19.09 -16.53
CA GLN A 162 9.69 -17.91 -15.89
C GLN A 162 10.59 -17.43 -14.74
N TRP A 163 11.04 -18.34 -13.86
CA TRP A 163 11.94 -17.98 -12.77
C TRP A 163 13.27 -17.44 -13.28
N MET A 164 13.94 -18.12 -14.21
CA MET A 164 15.23 -17.67 -14.77
C MET A 164 15.14 -16.26 -15.37
N LYS A 165 14.01 -15.94 -16.03
CA LYS A 165 13.73 -14.61 -16.61
C LYS A 165 13.36 -13.57 -15.56
N SER A 166 12.73 -13.96 -14.44
CA SER A 166 12.30 -13.05 -13.38
C SER A 166 13.45 -12.39 -12.61
N GLN A 167 14.63 -13.02 -12.62
CA GLN A 167 15.82 -12.51 -11.93
C GLN A 167 16.40 -11.28 -12.64
N ASN A 168 17.05 -10.40 -11.88
CA ASN A 168 17.66 -9.18 -12.42
C ASN A 168 19.14 -9.07 -11.99
N PRO A 169 20.12 -9.37 -12.89
CA PRO A 169 19.94 -9.81 -14.28
C PRO A 169 19.34 -11.22 -14.39
N PRO A 170 18.75 -11.59 -15.55
CA PRO A 170 18.28 -12.95 -15.79
C PRO A 170 19.38 -13.99 -15.59
N VAL A 171 19.00 -15.21 -15.17
CA VAL A 171 19.95 -16.30 -14.95
C VAL A 171 20.42 -16.85 -16.29
N GLU A 172 21.74 -16.82 -16.52
CA GLU A 172 22.40 -17.47 -17.66
C GLU A 172 23.12 -18.73 -17.17
N LEU A 173 22.44 -19.88 -17.23
CA LEU A 173 22.98 -21.20 -16.87
C LEU A 173 22.94 -22.10 -18.11
N PRO A 174 24.06 -22.69 -18.57
CA PRO A 174 24.05 -23.62 -19.70
C PRO A 174 23.11 -24.80 -19.43
N MET A 175 22.25 -25.12 -20.40
CA MET A 175 21.32 -26.24 -20.32
C MET A 175 21.64 -27.29 -21.38
N MET A 176 21.40 -28.55 -21.05
CA MET A 176 21.34 -29.65 -21.99
C MET A 176 20.06 -30.45 -21.75
N ALA A 177 19.06 -30.24 -22.60
CA ALA A 177 17.79 -30.93 -22.51
C ALA A 177 17.94 -32.46 -22.44
N LEU A 178 17.26 -33.07 -21.48
CA LEU A 178 17.15 -34.51 -21.32
C LEU A 178 16.06 -35.06 -22.26
N LEU A 179 16.42 -36.05 -23.06
CA LEU A 179 15.52 -36.82 -23.92
C LEU A 179 15.31 -38.22 -23.31
N ASN A 180 14.10 -38.50 -22.81
CA ASN A 180 13.76 -39.79 -22.20
C ASN A 180 12.56 -40.48 -22.88
N ASN A 181 12.25 -41.72 -22.48
CA ASN A 181 11.07 -42.48 -22.91
C ASN A 181 9.95 -42.54 -21.86
N TYR A 182 9.86 -41.55 -20.98
CA TYR A 182 8.79 -41.40 -19.98
C TYR A 182 7.72 -40.44 -20.52
N ASP A 183 6.43 -40.72 -20.31
CA ASP A 183 5.33 -39.85 -20.81
C ASP A 183 4.77 -38.88 -19.76
N GLY A 184 5.43 -38.78 -18.60
CA GLY A 184 4.93 -38.06 -17.43
C GLY A 184 4.24 -38.98 -16.42
N VAL A 185 3.88 -40.22 -16.80
CA VAL A 185 3.19 -41.20 -15.94
C VAL A 185 3.87 -42.56 -15.92
N ALA A 186 4.34 -43.06 -17.07
CA ALA A 186 4.97 -44.37 -17.21
C ALA A 186 6.03 -44.42 -18.31
N TRP A 187 6.96 -45.37 -18.18
CA TRP A 187 7.96 -45.67 -19.21
C TRP A 187 7.31 -46.33 -20.43
N GLN A 188 7.50 -45.73 -21.61
CA GLN A 188 6.88 -46.15 -22.88
C GLN A 188 7.81 -47.04 -23.71
N THR A 189 8.34 -48.09 -23.08
CA THR A 189 9.33 -49.02 -23.68
C THR A 189 8.84 -49.63 -25.00
N GLY A 190 7.56 -50.00 -25.08
CA GLY A 190 6.98 -50.59 -26.29
C GLY A 190 6.94 -49.63 -27.49
N ALA A 191 6.73 -48.34 -27.25
CA ALA A 191 6.73 -47.32 -28.29
C ALA A 191 8.17 -46.96 -28.71
N MET A 192 9.06 -46.81 -27.72
CA MET A 192 10.49 -46.59 -27.94
C MET A 192 11.11 -47.70 -28.80
N VAL A 193 10.84 -48.98 -28.51
CA VAL A 193 11.37 -50.11 -29.29
C VAL A 193 10.92 -50.05 -30.77
N LYS A 194 9.66 -49.69 -31.03
CA LYS A 194 9.15 -49.51 -32.40
C LYS A 194 9.82 -48.33 -33.11
N MET A 195 10.00 -47.22 -32.39
CA MET A 195 10.69 -46.03 -32.90
C MET A 195 12.14 -46.35 -33.26
N LEU A 196 12.89 -47.01 -32.37
CA LEU A 196 14.28 -47.39 -32.61
C LEU A 196 14.41 -48.35 -33.80
N ALA A 197 13.45 -49.24 -34.03
CA ALA A 197 13.49 -50.19 -35.14
C ALA A 197 13.26 -49.55 -36.54
N SER A 198 12.54 -48.42 -36.63
CA SER A 198 12.22 -47.76 -37.90
C SER A 198 13.27 -46.69 -38.27
N PRO A 199 13.93 -46.81 -39.45
CA PRO A 199 14.82 -45.75 -39.94
C PRO A 199 14.14 -44.40 -40.12
N GLU A 200 12.89 -44.37 -40.63
CA GLU A 200 12.16 -43.12 -40.77
C GLU A 200 11.87 -42.47 -39.42
N ALA A 201 11.44 -43.25 -38.42
CA ALA A 201 11.13 -42.75 -37.08
C ALA A 201 12.39 -42.21 -36.37
N ARG A 202 13.52 -42.93 -36.43
CA ARG A 202 14.79 -42.43 -35.87
C ARG A 202 15.21 -41.10 -36.50
N GLN A 203 15.15 -40.99 -37.83
CA GLN A 203 15.50 -39.76 -38.53
C GLN A 203 14.56 -38.59 -38.22
N ASN A 204 13.28 -38.89 -37.99
CA ASN A 204 12.31 -37.90 -37.53
C ASN A 204 12.68 -37.36 -36.14
N LEU A 205 13.00 -38.26 -35.20
CA LEU A 205 13.41 -37.89 -33.85
C LEU A 205 14.72 -37.09 -33.86
N VAL A 206 15.74 -37.56 -34.59
CA VAL A 206 17.05 -36.85 -34.72
C VAL A 206 16.85 -35.42 -35.21
N ARG A 207 16.00 -35.23 -36.24
CA ARG A 207 15.71 -33.89 -36.77
C ARG A 207 15.02 -33.01 -35.73
N GLY A 208 13.97 -33.52 -35.10
CA GLY A 208 13.22 -32.77 -34.08
C GLY A 208 14.11 -32.34 -32.91
N VAL A 209 14.96 -33.24 -32.41
CA VAL A 209 15.89 -32.97 -31.31
C VAL A 209 16.90 -31.88 -31.66
N VAL A 210 17.49 -31.93 -32.87
CA VAL A 210 18.46 -30.91 -33.32
C VAL A 210 17.79 -29.56 -33.57
N GLU A 211 16.57 -29.55 -34.13
CA GLU A 211 15.79 -28.33 -34.33
C GLU A 211 15.42 -27.68 -32.99
N PHE A 212 14.95 -28.49 -32.02
CA PHE A 212 14.64 -28.03 -30.67
C PHE A 212 15.86 -27.39 -30.00
N ALA A 213 16.98 -28.11 -29.94
CA ALA A 213 18.19 -27.63 -29.26
C ALA A 213 18.71 -26.29 -29.82
N LYS A 214 18.53 -26.07 -31.13
CA LYS A 214 18.87 -24.79 -31.78
C LYS A 214 17.91 -23.67 -31.41
N GLU A 215 16.62 -23.97 -31.32
CA GLU A 215 15.56 -23.01 -31.07
C GLU A 215 15.49 -22.59 -29.59
N SER A 216 15.80 -23.49 -28.65
CA SER A 216 15.90 -23.18 -27.21
C SER A 216 17.30 -22.72 -26.77
N HIS A 217 18.29 -22.70 -27.67
CA HIS A 217 19.69 -22.33 -27.38
C HIS A 217 20.40 -23.26 -26.36
N GLU A 218 20.16 -24.57 -26.44
CA GLU A 218 20.86 -25.56 -25.60
C GLU A 218 22.37 -25.60 -25.90
N ALA A 219 23.16 -26.00 -24.90
CA ALA A 219 24.55 -26.40 -25.10
C ALA A 219 24.66 -27.78 -25.79
N GLY A 220 23.60 -28.58 -25.76
CA GLY A 220 23.55 -29.94 -26.29
C GLY A 220 22.36 -30.75 -25.78
N ILE A 221 22.43 -32.07 -25.93
CA ILE A 221 21.37 -33.01 -25.52
C ILE A 221 21.96 -34.13 -24.68
N VAL A 222 21.24 -34.52 -23.62
CA VAL A 222 21.46 -35.75 -22.87
C VAL A 222 20.38 -36.76 -23.25
N VAL A 223 20.76 -37.94 -23.74
CA VAL A 223 19.79 -39.01 -24.06
C VAL A 223 19.75 -40.02 -22.93
N ASP A 224 18.56 -40.29 -22.40
CA ASP A 224 18.32 -41.24 -21.32
C ASP A 224 17.15 -42.16 -21.66
N LEU A 225 17.45 -43.15 -22.50
CA LEU A 225 16.47 -44.18 -22.86
C LEU A 225 16.61 -45.36 -21.90
N GLU A 226 15.67 -45.47 -20.97
CA GLU A 226 15.62 -46.55 -19.99
C GLU A 226 14.88 -47.79 -20.53
N ASP A 227 15.13 -48.95 -19.92
CA ASP A 227 14.55 -50.24 -20.28
C ASP A 227 14.75 -50.68 -21.75
N VAL A 228 15.87 -50.29 -22.38
CA VAL A 228 16.21 -50.73 -23.74
C VAL A 228 16.51 -52.24 -23.76
N PRO A 229 15.65 -53.09 -24.37
CA PRO A 229 15.86 -54.52 -24.32
C PRO A 229 17.10 -54.94 -25.12
N ASP A 230 17.77 -56.03 -24.72
CA ASP A 230 18.96 -56.59 -25.40
C ASP A 230 18.76 -56.73 -26.92
N THR A 231 17.56 -57.12 -27.34
CA THR A 231 17.18 -57.27 -28.76
C THR A 231 17.18 -55.97 -29.56
N SER A 232 17.08 -54.82 -28.88
CA SER A 232 17.02 -53.48 -29.46
C SER A 232 18.33 -52.70 -29.33
N GLN A 233 19.35 -53.23 -28.66
CA GLN A 233 20.64 -52.57 -28.45
C GLN A 233 21.34 -52.20 -29.78
N ALA A 234 21.20 -53.02 -30.82
CA ALA A 234 21.73 -52.69 -32.16
C ALA A 234 21.04 -51.46 -32.77
N ASN A 235 19.73 -51.35 -32.61
CA ASN A 235 18.94 -50.21 -33.08
C ASN A 235 19.25 -48.95 -32.26
N PHE A 236 19.49 -49.09 -30.96
CA PHE A 236 19.89 -47.98 -30.09
C PHE A 236 21.27 -47.42 -30.46
N ARG A 237 22.25 -48.29 -30.75
CA ARG A 237 23.54 -47.86 -31.30
C ARG A 237 23.39 -47.14 -32.64
N GLN A 238 22.49 -47.64 -33.50
CA GLN A 238 22.21 -46.98 -34.78
C GLN A 238 21.62 -45.58 -34.58
N PHE A 239 20.66 -45.43 -33.66
CA PHE A 239 20.12 -44.12 -33.29
C PHE A 239 21.23 -43.15 -32.81
N ALA A 240 22.06 -43.58 -31.86
CA ALA A 240 23.15 -42.75 -31.35
C ALA A 240 24.18 -42.40 -32.44
N GLY A 241 24.47 -43.32 -33.37
CA GLY A 241 25.33 -43.08 -34.52
C GLY A 241 24.74 -42.14 -35.58
N GLU A 242 23.42 -41.98 -35.60
CA GLU A 242 22.71 -40.99 -36.45
C GLU A 242 22.62 -39.62 -35.74
N LEU A 243 22.39 -39.61 -34.42
CA LEU A 243 22.23 -38.39 -33.63
C LEU A 243 23.55 -37.63 -33.39
N ALA A 244 24.62 -38.33 -33.02
CA ALA A 244 25.92 -37.72 -32.71
C ALA A 244 26.44 -36.79 -33.83
N PRO A 245 26.57 -37.23 -35.10
CA PRO A 245 27.03 -36.34 -36.17
C PRO A 245 26.07 -35.19 -36.45
N ALA A 246 24.75 -35.39 -36.25
CA ALA A 246 23.76 -34.35 -36.45
C ALA A 246 23.92 -33.21 -35.43
N LEU A 247 24.08 -33.53 -34.15
CA LEU A 247 24.35 -32.55 -33.08
C LEU A 247 25.72 -31.87 -33.27
N HIS A 248 26.78 -32.63 -33.52
CA HIS A 248 28.13 -32.08 -33.71
C HIS A 248 28.21 -31.13 -34.92
N SER A 249 27.51 -31.44 -36.01
CA SER A 249 27.44 -30.55 -37.18
C SER A 249 26.74 -29.21 -36.90
N ALA A 250 25.88 -29.18 -35.88
CA ALA A 250 25.21 -27.99 -35.38
C ALA A 250 26.02 -27.23 -34.31
N GLY A 251 27.19 -27.73 -33.92
CA GLY A 251 28.00 -27.17 -32.82
C GLY A 251 27.48 -27.53 -31.42
N LEU A 252 26.55 -28.48 -31.31
CA LEU A 252 25.92 -28.92 -30.07
C LEU A 252 26.63 -30.15 -29.49
N LYS A 253 26.58 -30.30 -28.16
CA LYS A 253 27.14 -31.45 -27.44
C LYS A 253 26.17 -32.63 -27.39
N PHE A 254 26.71 -33.84 -27.35
CA PHE A 254 25.93 -35.06 -27.18
C PHE A 254 26.43 -35.85 -25.98
N MET A 255 25.56 -36.06 -25.00
CA MET A 255 25.79 -36.95 -23.87
C MET A 255 24.72 -38.04 -23.84
N ILE A 256 25.06 -39.17 -23.24
CA ILE A 256 24.14 -40.30 -23.11
C ILE A 256 24.21 -40.88 -21.69
N ALA A 257 23.06 -41.02 -21.05
CA ALA A 257 22.92 -41.69 -19.78
C ALA A 257 22.91 -43.21 -19.99
N LEU A 258 23.74 -43.93 -19.23
CA LEU A 258 23.84 -45.38 -19.30
C LEU A 258 23.90 -45.96 -17.88
N PRO A 259 23.31 -47.16 -17.64
CA PRO A 259 23.29 -47.78 -16.32
C PRO A 259 24.70 -48.10 -15.81
N ALA A 260 24.84 -48.28 -14.50
CA ALA A 260 26.03 -48.85 -13.88
C ALA A 260 26.34 -50.23 -14.51
N ARG A 261 27.52 -50.33 -15.15
CA ARG A 261 27.97 -51.41 -16.04
C ARG A 261 26.97 -52.57 -16.28
N ASN A 262 26.24 -52.47 -17.39
CA ASN A 262 25.42 -53.54 -17.94
C ASN A 262 26.05 -54.03 -19.26
N ASP A 263 26.49 -55.29 -19.30
CA ASP A 263 27.21 -55.87 -20.46
C ASP A 263 26.36 -55.90 -21.76
N ALA A 264 25.05 -55.64 -21.69
CA ALA A 264 24.20 -55.47 -22.88
C ALA A 264 24.50 -54.16 -23.66
N TYR A 265 25.06 -53.15 -22.99
CA TYR A 265 25.38 -51.84 -23.57
C TYR A 265 26.83 -51.76 -24.03
N ASP A 266 27.05 -51.21 -25.22
CA ASP A 266 28.41 -51.05 -25.81
C ASP A 266 29.03 -49.71 -25.41
N TYR A 267 29.56 -49.64 -24.19
CA TYR A 267 30.20 -48.42 -23.66
C TYR A 267 31.35 -47.92 -24.54
N ALA A 268 32.09 -48.82 -25.20
CA ALA A 268 33.18 -48.44 -26.11
C ALA A 268 32.66 -47.70 -27.35
N PHE A 269 31.53 -48.16 -27.90
CA PHE A 269 30.85 -47.48 -28.99
C PHE A 269 30.33 -46.11 -28.55
N PHE A 270 29.56 -46.04 -27.47
CA PHE A 270 28.98 -44.78 -27.00
C PHE A 270 30.06 -43.76 -26.61
N GLY A 271 31.13 -44.18 -25.93
CA GLY A 271 32.25 -43.31 -25.58
C GLY A 271 33.01 -42.75 -26.80
N LYS A 272 32.93 -43.40 -27.96
CA LYS A 272 33.47 -42.85 -29.23
C LYS A 272 32.51 -41.84 -29.86
N GLN A 273 31.21 -42.09 -29.82
CA GLN A 273 30.20 -41.22 -30.44
C GLN A 273 29.93 -39.95 -29.62
N CYS A 274 29.85 -40.06 -28.30
CA CYS A 274 29.40 -38.98 -27.42
C CYS A 274 30.57 -38.08 -26.96
N ASP A 275 30.24 -36.86 -26.57
CA ASP A 275 31.15 -35.97 -25.82
C ASP A 275 31.40 -36.54 -24.42
N ALA A 276 30.37 -37.07 -23.76
CA ALA A 276 30.48 -37.78 -22.48
C ALA A 276 29.42 -38.89 -22.33
N ILE A 277 29.72 -39.91 -21.53
CA ILE A 277 28.73 -40.83 -20.97
C ILE A 277 28.38 -40.33 -19.57
N VAL A 278 27.09 -40.15 -19.30
CA VAL A 278 26.57 -39.92 -17.95
C VAL A 278 26.32 -41.28 -17.32
N LEU A 279 27.22 -41.74 -16.47
CA LEU A 279 27.13 -43.06 -15.86
C LEU A 279 26.19 -43.00 -14.64
N MET A 280 25.04 -43.65 -14.72
CA MET A 280 24.08 -43.78 -13.61
C MET A 280 24.60 -44.79 -12.58
N ASN A 281 25.57 -44.35 -11.78
CA ASN A 281 26.31 -45.21 -10.85
C ASN A 281 25.64 -45.30 -9.48
N TYR A 282 24.34 -45.60 -9.49
CA TYR A 282 23.45 -45.79 -8.35
C TYR A 282 22.42 -46.87 -8.70
N ASP A 283 21.43 -47.10 -7.85
CA ASP A 283 20.44 -48.18 -8.00
C ASP A 283 21.08 -49.60 -8.00
N GLU A 284 22.11 -49.83 -7.17
CA GLU A 284 22.60 -51.19 -6.84
C GLU A 284 21.43 -52.07 -6.35
N HIS A 285 20.52 -51.45 -5.59
CA HIS A 285 19.20 -51.94 -5.22
C HIS A 285 18.15 -50.89 -5.57
N TRP A 286 17.25 -51.20 -6.53
CA TRP A 286 16.18 -50.31 -7.02
C TRP A 286 14.80 -50.72 -6.48
N ARG A 287 13.76 -49.98 -6.87
CA ARG A 287 12.37 -50.14 -6.36
C ARG A 287 11.80 -51.55 -6.38
N GLU A 288 12.14 -52.37 -7.37
CA GLU A 288 11.63 -53.75 -7.50
C GLU A 288 12.62 -54.80 -6.98
N ALA A 289 13.83 -54.39 -6.59
CA ALA A 289 14.83 -55.28 -6.00
C ALA A 289 14.54 -55.56 -4.51
N SER A 290 15.25 -56.53 -3.95
CA SER A 290 15.26 -56.72 -2.49
C SER A 290 15.94 -55.55 -1.79
N PRO A 291 15.57 -55.21 -0.54
CA PRO A 291 16.15 -54.08 0.19
C PRO A 291 17.68 -54.19 0.32
N GLY A 292 18.39 -53.07 0.16
CA GLY A 292 19.85 -52.99 0.26
C GLY A 292 20.41 -51.59 -0.04
N PRO A 293 21.74 -51.40 0.04
CA PRO A 293 22.38 -50.12 -0.23
C PRO A 293 22.11 -49.67 -1.66
N ILE A 294 21.83 -48.37 -1.84
CA ILE A 294 21.51 -47.80 -3.16
C ILE A 294 22.78 -47.67 -4.01
N ALA A 295 23.92 -47.36 -3.38
CA ALA A 295 25.22 -47.30 -4.03
C ALA A 295 26.32 -47.56 -3.01
N SER A 296 26.66 -48.83 -2.77
CA SER A 296 27.75 -49.12 -1.83
C SER A 296 29.10 -48.63 -2.36
N GLN A 297 29.95 -48.07 -1.49
CA GLN A 297 31.20 -47.42 -1.92
C GLN A 297 32.13 -48.33 -2.74
N ASP A 298 32.24 -49.61 -2.33
CA ASP A 298 33.08 -50.59 -3.03
C ASP A 298 32.48 -50.93 -4.42
N TRP A 299 31.14 -51.04 -4.53
CA TRP A 299 30.44 -51.27 -5.80
C TRP A 299 30.59 -50.07 -6.74
N TYR A 300 30.36 -48.85 -6.23
CA TYR A 300 30.52 -47.60 -6.98
C TYR A 300 31.92 -47.48 -7.60
N VAL A 301 32.97 -47.72 -6.80
CA VAL A 301 34.37 -47.66 -7.21
C VAL A 301 34.71 -48.74 -8.24
N GLU A 302 34.20 -49.95 -8.06
CA GLU A 302 34.49 -51.08 -8.95
C GLU A 302 33.84 -50.88 -10.32
N ASN A 303 32.58 -50.43 -10.36
CA ASN A 303 31.90 -50.09 -11.62
C ASN A 303 32.66 -49.00 -12.38
N LEU A 304 33.06 -47.94 -11.68
CA LEU A 304 33.76 -46.83 -12.33
C LEU A 304 35.12 -47.27 -12.90
N LYS A 305 35.91 -48.04 -12.14
CA LYS A 305 37.18 -48.63 -12.62
C LYS A 305 36.97 -49.45 -13.88
N GLN A 306 35.96 -50.30 -13.88
CA GLN A 306 35.67 -51.19 -14.99
C GLN A 306 35.25 -50.43 -16.26
N ILE A 307 34.46 -49.36 -16.12
CA ILE A 307 34.12 -48.50 -17.26
C ILE A 307 35.35 -47.76 -17.79
N MET A 308 36.23 -47.30 -16.91
CA MET A 308 37.47 -46.60 -17.29
C MET A 308 38.48 -47.46 -18.04
N GLU A 309 38.39 -48.80 -17.95
CA GLU A 309 39.19 -49.70 -18.80
C GLU A 309 38.79 -49.60 -20.29
N ILE A 310 37.57 -49.12 -20.56
CA ILE A 310 36.95 -49.14 -21.89
C ILE A 310 36.74 -47.71 -22.43
N VAL A 311 36.43 -46.76 -21.55
CA VAL A 311 36.11 -45.36 -21.89
C VAL A 311 37.11 -44.41 -21.20
N PRO A 312 37.71 -43.44 -21.92
CA PRO A 312 38.61 -42.48 -21.31
C PRO A 312 37.95 -41.69 -20.17
N PRO A 313 38.64 -41.44 -19.03
CA PRO A 313 38.05 -40.73 -17.88
C PRO A 313 37.49 -39.35 -18.24
N GLY A 314 38.16 -38.61 -19.12
CA GLY A 314 37.70 -37.31 -19.62
C GLY A 314 36.45 -37.34 -20.51
N LYS A 315 35.80 -38.50 -20.68
CA LYS A 315 34.51 -38.68 -21.35
C LYS A 315 33.45 -39.32 -20.43
N ILE A 316 33.70 -39.32 -19.12
CA ILE A 316 32.77 -39.90 -18.14
C ILE A 316 32.31 -38.78 -17.22
N ILE A 317 31.00 -38.58 -17.15
CA ILE A 317 30.36 -37.80 -16.09
C ILE A 317 29.65 -38.82 -15.20
N VAL A 318 29.97 -38.86 -13.91
CA VAL A 318 29.35 -39.85 -13.00
C VAL A 318 28.15 -39.23 -12.33
N ALA A 319 26.97 -39.82 -12.51
CA ALA A 319 25.80 -39.37 -11.80
C ALA A 319 25.86 -39.83 -10.34
N VAL A 320 25.70 -38.89 -9.42
CA VAL A 320 25.74 -39.07 -7.97
C VAL A 320 24.31 -38.92 -7.47
N ALA A 321 23.79 -39.98 -6.84
CA ALA A 321 22.43 -39.99 -6.33
C ALA A 321 22.36 -39.40 -4.91
N SER A 322 21.27 -38.69 -4.62
CA SER A 322 20.92 -38.31 -3.25
C SER A 322 19.41 -38.39 -3.06
N TYR A 323 18.96 -39.53 -2.55
CA TYR A 323 17.58 -39.88 -2.26
C TYR A 323 17.56 -41.15 -1.37
N ALA A 324 16.36 -41.59 -1.00
CA ALA A 324 16.14 -42.81 -0.23
C ALA A 324 15.11 -43.73 -0.90
N TYR A 325 15.13 -45.00 -0.52
CA TYR A 325 14.08 -45.96 -0.82
C TYR A 325 13.56 -46.59 0.47
N ASP A 326 12.24 -46.75 0.53
CA ASP A 326 11.54 -47.45 1.60
C ASP A 326 10.84 -48.70 1.06
N TRP A 327 11.27 -49.87 1.55
CA TRP A 327 10.72 -51.16 1.19
C TRP A 327 9.81 -51.73 2.29
N PRO A 328 8.53 -52.04 2.01
CA PRO A 328 7.67 -52.77 2.92
C PRO A 328 8.02 -54.27 2.95
N GLU A 329 8.27 -54.83 4.13
CA GLU A 329 8.64 -56.22 4.39
C GLU A 329 7.39 -57.04 4.80
N GLY A 330 6.92 -57.93 3.90
CA GLY A 330 5.81 -58.83 4.20
C GLY A 330 5.53 -59.88 3.11
N LYS A 331 5.16 -61.11 3.50
CA LYS A 331 4.82 -62.23 2.57
C LYS A 331 3.54 -62.00 1.72
N LYS A 332 2.87 -60.86 1.88
CA LYS A 332 1.59 -60.51 1.23
C LYS A 332 1.61 -59.18 0.47
N THR A 333 2.67 -58.39 0.59
CA THR A 333 2.80 -57.10 -0.08
C THR A 333 3.63 -57.31 -1.34
N ASN A 334 2.98 -57.30 -2.51
CA ASN A 334 3.66 -57.19 -3.81
C ASN A 334 3.96 -55.70 -4.13
N GLU A 335 4.04 -54.86 -3.11
CA GLU A 335 4.19 -53.42 -3.28
C GLU A 335 5.68 -53.08 -3.51
N PRO A 336 6.01 -52.35 -4.60
CA PRO A 336 7.38 -51.93 -4.86
C PRO A 336 7.82 -50.88 -3.83
N ALA A 337 9.13 -50.68 -3.69
CA ALA A 337 9.66 -49.64 -2.83
C ALA A 337 9.14 -48.25 -3.24
N GLN A 338 8.93 -47.41 -2.24
CA GLN A 338 8.65 -45.98 -2.43
C GLN A 338 9.97 -45.22 -2.45
N SER A 339 10.07 -44.23 -3.35
CA SER A 339 11.21 -43.32 -3.37
C SER A 339 10.91 -42.14 -2.47
N PHE A 340 11.84 -41.81 -1.59
CA PHE A 340 11.75 -40.67 -0.69
C PHE A 340 12.89 -39.68 -0.96
N THR A 341 12.65 -38.41 -0.70
CA THR A 341 13.74 -37.45 -0.51
C THR A 341 14.51 -37.79 0.77
N ILE A 342 15.72 -37.26 0.91
CA ILE A 342 16.47 -37.42 2.17
C ILE A 342 15.71 -36.80 3.35
N GLN A 343 15.02 -35.68 3.13
CA GLN A 343 14.26 -35.02 4.19
C GLN A 343 13.07 -35.87 4.67
N GLU A 344 12.32 -36.48 3.75
CA GLU A 344 11.22 -37.42 4.07
C GLU A 344 11.74 -38.64 4.85
N ALA A 345 12.85 -39.23 4.39
CA ALA A 345 13.47 -40.36 5.09
C ALA A 345 13.95 -39.99 6.51
N LEU A 346 14.44 -38.77 6.74
CA LEU A 346 14.84 -38.30 8.07
C LEU A 346 13.63 -37.95 8.96
N LEU A 347 12.53 -37.47 8.37
CA LEU A 347 11.27 -37.26 9.08
C LEU A 347 10.70 -38.58 9.60
N HIS A 348 10.57 -39.60 8.73
CA HIS A 348 10.05 -40.91 9.14
C HIS A 348 10.94 -41.54 10.23
N ALA A 349 12.25 -41.29 10.18
CA ALA A 349 13.15 -41.71 11.25
C ALA A 349 12.87 -40.97 12.57
N TYR A 350 12.58 -39.67 12.52
CA TYR A 350 12.20 -38.86 13.67
C TYR A 350 10.88 -39.32 14.29
N GLU A 351 9.84 -39.51 13.48
CA GLU A 351 8.48 -39.85 13.95
C GLU A 351 8.39 -41.28 14.48
N SER A 352 9.11 -42.22 13.84
CA SER A 352 9.21 -43.60 14.34
C SER A 352 10.13 -43.74 15.57
N GLU A 353 10.72 -42.65 16.05
CA GLU A 353 11.72 -42.62 17.12
C GLU A 353 12.90 -43.57 16.89
N THR A 354 13.19 -43.89 15.62
CA THR A 354 14.29 -44.79 15.25
C THR A 354 15.61 -44.02 15.16
N GLN A 355 16.72 -44.76 15.10
CA GLN A 355 18.04 -44.16 14.87
C GLN A 355 18.57 -44.65 13.53
N VAL A 356 19.06 -43.70 12.74
CA VAL A 356 19.75 -44.01 11.49
C VAL A 356 21.11 -44.63 11.83
N GLU A 357 21.35 -45.83 11.31
CA GLU A 357 22.61 -46.56 11.46
C GLU A 357 23.45 -46.42 10.18
N PHE A 358 24.74 -46.14 10.32
CA PHE A 358 25.68 -46.08 9.20
C PHE A 358 26.38 -47.43 9.03
N ASP A 359 26.10 -48.16 7.95
CA ASP A 359 26.68 -49.49 7.73
C ASP A 359 28.18 -49.38 7.38
N PRO A 360 29.10 -49.92 8.20
CA PRO A 360 30.54 -49.72 8.01
C PRO A 360 31.13 -50.49 6.82
N VAL A 361 30.33 -51.35 6.16
CA VAL A 361 30.70 -52.14 4.99
C VAL A 361 30.36 -51.42 3.70
N SER A 362 29.08 -51.08 3.50
CA SER A 362 28.60 -50.34 2.33
C SER A 362 28.95 -48.85 2.39
N LEU A 363 29.13 -48.31 3.59
CA LEU A 363 29.23 -46.87 3.87
C LEU A 363 27.95 -46.12 3.46
N ASN A 364 26.79 -46.75 3.59
CA ASN A 364 25.48 -46.13 3.39
C ASN A 364 24.67 -46.17 4.69
N PRO A 365 23.90 -45.12 5.01
CA PRO A 365 22.96 -45.10 6.12
C PRO A 365 21.69 -45.90 5.83
N HIS A 366 21.14 -46.52 6.88
CA HIS A 366 19.88 -47.26 6.82
C HIS A 366 19.16 -47.31 8.18
N TYR A 367 17.87 -47.65 8.17
CA TYR A 367 17.11 -47.95 9.38
C TYR A 367 15.87 -48.80 9.06
N SER A 368 15.10 -49.16 10.09
CA SER A 368 13.83 -49.85 9.93
C SER A 368 12.80 -49.34 10.94
N TYR A 369 11.53 -49.32 10.55
CA TYR A 369 10.40 -48.90 11.39
C TYR A 369 9.16 -49.75 11.12
N SER A 370 8.14 -49.66 11.98
CA SER A 370 6.83 -50.27 11.75
C SER A 370 5.79 -49.17 11.54
N ASP A 371 4.95 -49.32 10.52
CA ASP A 371 3.84 -48.42 10.25
C ASP A 371 2.61 -48.70 11.15
N GLU A 372 1.56 -47.90 11.01
CA GLU A 372 0.30 -48.02 11.78
C GLU A 372 -0.46 -49.33 11.49
N HIS A 373 -0.12 -50.03 10.41
CA HIS A 373 -0.71 -51.29 9.98
C HIS A 373 0.14 -52.51 10.36
N ASP A 374 1.15 -52.32 11.23
CA ASP A 374 2.13 -53.33 11.65
C ASP A 374 2.97 -53.90 10.48
N VAL A 375 3.13 -53.16 9.38
CA VAL A 375 4.06 -53.48 8.28
C VAL A 375 5.44 -53.00 8.66
N VAL A 376 6.45 -53.85 8.46
CA VAL A 376 7.86 -53.50 8.73
C VAL A 376 8.44 -52.85 7.49
N HIS A 377 9.13 -51.73 7.65
CA HIS A 377 9.74 -50.98 6.56
C HIS A 377 11.26 -50.98 6.71
N GLN A 378 11.99 -51.10 5.59
CA GLN A 378 13.44 -50.99 5.53
C GLN A 378 13.83 -49.83 4.63
N VAL A 379 14.54 -48.85 5.20
CA VAL A 379 14.94 -47.63 4.51
C VAL A 379 16.45 -47.62 4.31
N TRP A 380 16.90 -47.40 3.07
CA TRP A 380 18.29 -47.10 2.72
C TRP A 380 18.37 -45.76 2.01
N MET A 381 19.45 -45.00 2.22
CA MET A 381 19.55 -43.65 1.66
C MET A 381 20.98 -43.23 1.31
N LEU A 382 21.10 -42.20 0.48
CA LEU A 382 22.36 -41.58 0.06
C LEU A 382 22.39 -40.10 0.45
N ASP A 383 23.01 -39.81 1.59
CA ASP A 383 23.11 -38.45 2.14
C ASP A 383 24.40 -37.74 1.73
N ALA A 384 24.68 -36.55 2.25
CA ALA A 384 25.89 -35.82 1.86
C ALA A 384 27.20 -36.49 2.34
N VAL A 385 27.15 -37.34 3.37
CA VAL A 385 28.33 -38.10 3.83
C VAL A 385 28.65 -39.22 2.84
N THR A 386 27.63 -39.91 2.29
CA THR A 386 27.85 -40.88 1.20
C THR A 386 28.27 -40.18 -0.09
N ALA A 387 27.59 -39.09 -0.46
CA ALA A 387 27.94 -38.31 -1.64
C ALA A 387 29.38 -37.79 -1.59
N TYR A 388 29.87 -37.36 -0.42
CA TYR A 388 31.28 -37.01 -0.25
C TYR A 388 32.22 -38.15 -0.68
N ASN A 389 31.98 -39.35 -0.17
CA ASN A 389 32.82 -40.53 -0.45
C ASN A 389 32.81 -40.88 -1.94
N GLU A 390 31.66 -40.78 -2.60
CA GLU A 390 31.49 -41.03 -4.04
C GLU A 390 32.16 -39.95 -4.88
N LEU A 391 31.94 -38.67 -4.55
CA LEU A 391 32.62 -37.54 -5.20
C LEU A 391 34.15 -37.70 -5.08
N ARG A 392 34.67 -38.03 -3.88
CA ARG A 392 36.13 -38.22 -3.70
C ARG A 392 36.67 -39.36 -4.55
N ALA A 393 35.92 -40.46 -4.68
CA ALA A 393 36.31 -41.56 -5.55
C ALA A 393 36.37 -41.12 -7.03
N SER A 394 35.36 -40.40 -7.49
CA SER A 394 35.28 -39.88 -8.86
C SER A 394 36.41 -38.90 -9.20
N GLU A 395 36.71 -37.96 -8.32
CA GLU A 395 37.79 -36.99 -8.53
C GLU A 395 39.17 -37.65 -8.63
N ARG A 396 39.45 -38.63 -7.75
CA ARG A 396 40.74 -39.34 -7.76
C ARG A 396 40.93 -40.17 -9.03
N MET A 397 39.84 -40.56 -9.66
CA MET A 397 39.82 -41.24 -10.93
C MET A 397 39.88 -40.30 -12.14
N GLY A 398 39.76 -38.98 -11.91
CA GLY A 398 39.93 -37.97 -12.96
C GLY A 398 38.84 -38.01 -14.03
N VAL A 399 37.61 -38.35 -13.65
CA VAL A 399 36.44 -38.31 -14.55
C VAL A 399 36.19 -36.88 -15.05
N GLN A 400 35.46 -36.68 -16.14
CA GLN A 400 35.18 -35.35 -16.68
C GLN A 400 34.35 -34.47 -15.73
N GLY A 401 33.46 -35.08 -14.96
CA GLY A 401 32.57 -34.36 -14.06
C GLY A 401 31.64 -35.29 -13.29
N THR A 402 30.70 -34.69 -12.57
CA THR A 402 29.66 -35.37 -11.81
C THR A 402 28.30 -34.73 -12.05
N ALA A 403 27.22 -35.51 -11.99
CA ALA A 403 25.86 -35.02 -12.19
C ALA A 403 24.95 -35.39 -11.01
N LEU A 404 24.35 -34.41 -10.32
CA LEU A 404 23.48 -34.70 -9.17
C LEU A 404 22.12 -35.22 -9.65
N TRP A 405 21.77 -36.45 -9.28
CA TRP A 405 20.42 -37.02 -9.43
C TRP A 405 19.72 -37.05 -8.07
N ARG A 406 18.82 -36.11 -7.78
CA ARG A 406 18.41 -34.96 -8.59
C ARG A 406 18.25 -33.72 -7.72
N LEU A 407 18.05 -32.56 -8.33
CA LEU A 407 17.67 -31.36 -7.58
C LEU A 407 16.36 -31.61 -6.82
N GLY A 408 16.33 -31.17 -5.56
CA GLY A 408 15.16 -31.31 -4.68
C GLY A 408 15.14 -32.54 -3.79
N SER A 409 15.74 -33.67 -4.21
CA SER A 409 15.67 -34.91 -3.41
C SER A 409 16.79 -35.10 -2.39
N GLY A 410 17.89 -34.36 -2.55
CA GLY A 410 19.14 -34.61 -1.85
C GLY A 410 19.28 -33.97 -0.47
N ASP A 411 20.28 -34.44 0.27
CA ASP A 411 20.69 -33.84 1.54
C ASP A 411 21.06 -32.36 1.36
N THR A 412 20.37 -31.46 2.06
CA THR A 412 20.53 -30.01 1.94
C THR A 412 21.93 -29.49 2.28
N SER A 413 22.75 -30.28 2.97
CA SER A 413 24.12 -29.93 3.32
C SER A 413 25.17 -30.43 2.30
N ILE A 414 24.76 -30.97 1.14
CA ILE A 414 25.67 -31.44 0.08
C ILE A 414 26.42 -30.29 -0.63
N TRP A 415 25.83 -29.10 -0.72
CA TRP A 415 26.34 -28.02 -1.57
C TRP A 415 27.76 -27.53 -1.24
N PRO A 416 28.19 -27.39 0.03
CA PRO A 416 29.56 -27.04 0.36
C PRO A 416 30.61 -28.01 -0.18
N ILE A 417 30.30 -29.30 -0.28
CA ILE A 417 31.23 -30.30 -0.84
C ILE A 417 31.07 -30.47 -2.36
N TRP A 418 29.92 -30.06 -2.92
CA TRP A 418 29.66 -30.06 -4.36
C TRP A 418 30.51 -29.01 -5.08
N ASP A 419 30.56 -27.78 -4.55
CA ASP A 419 31.31 -26.65 -5.10
C ASP A 419 32.82 -26.68 -4.76
N SER A 420 33.34 -27.80 -4.23
CA SER A 420 34.73 -27.91 -3.77
C SER A 420 35.42 -29.16 -4.30
N THR A 421 36.42 -28.95 -5.16
CA THR A 421 37.38 -30.00 -5.49
C THR A 421 38.36 -30.16 -4.33
N HIS A 422 38.48 -31.37 -3.80
CA HIS A 422 39.22 -31.65 -2.55
C HIS A 422 38.94 -30.69 -1.38
N PRO A 423 37.74 -30.73 -0.78
CA PRO A 423 37.41 -29.87 0.34
C PRO A 423 38.37 -30.14 1.51
N ASP A 424 38.77 -29.08 2.20
CA ASP A 424 39.59 -29.16 3.39
C ASP A 424 38.75 -29.57 4.61
N ASP A 425 39.37 -29.61 5.80
CA ASP A 425 38.65 -29.93 7.03
C ASP A 425 37.55 -28.91 7.33
N ALA A 426 37.75 -27.63 6.99
CA ALA A 426 36.76 -26.60 7.25
C ALA A 426 35.49 -26.80 6.42
N VAL A 427 35.63 -27.19 5.15
CA VAL A 427 34.49 -27.51 4.28
C VAL A 427 33.83 -28.82 4.70
N ARG A 428 34.60 -29.87 5.03
CA ARG A 428 34.04 -31.14 5.56
C ARG A 428 33.19 -30.92 6.81
N GLN A 429 33.64 -30.08 7.75
CA GLN A 429 32.91 -29.82 8.98
C GLN A 429 31.56 -29.12 8.77
N LYS A 430 31.33 -28.47 7.61
CA LYS A 430 30.02 -27.89 7.28
C LYS A 430 28.93 -28.94 7.13
N LEU A 431 29.29 -30.20 6.80
CA LEU A 431 28.33 -31.31 6.74
C LEU A 431 27.70 -31.62 8.11
N ALA A 432 28.31 -31.19 9.23
CA ALA A 432 27.78 -31.47 10.56
C ALA A 432 26.47 -30.71 10.86
N ASP A 433 26.26 -29.57 10.20
CA ASP A 433 25.05 -28.76 10.28
C ASP A 433 24.08 -29.19 9.17
N LEU A 434 22.87 -29.59 9.54
CA LEU A 434 21.83 -30.01 8.61
C LEU A 434 20.78 -28.90 8.54
N PRO A 435 20.80 -28.04 7.52
CA PRO A 435 19.76 -27.04 7.36
C PRO A 435 18.41 -27.73 7.03
N PRO A 436 17.28 -27.11 7.41
CA PRO A 436 15.97 -27.66 7.07
C PRO A 436 15.81 -27.81 5.54
N GLY A 437 15.12 -28.88 5.14
CA GLY A 437 14.71 -29.15 3.76
C GLY A 437 13.89 -28.01 3.14
N PRO A 438 13.94 -27.81 1.80
CA PRO A 438 12.97 -26.98 1.10
C PRO A 438 11.57 -27.62 1.04
N ASP A 439 11.48 -28.91 1.39
CA ASP A 439 10.28 -29.72 1.25
C ASP A 439 9.14 -29.23 2.13
N LEU A 440 7.95 -29.17 1.54
CA LEU A 440 6.69 -28.97 2.25
C LEU A 440 6.01 -30.31 2.43
N ILE A 441 5.93 -30.80 3.67
CA ILE A 441 5.24 -32.05 3.97
C ILE A 441 3.77 -31.71 4.17
N LEU A 442 2.91 -32.27 3.31
CA LEU A 442 1.47 -32.06 3.32
C LEU A 442 0.79 -33.40 3.62
N GLU A 443 0.17 -33.53 4.79
CA GLU A 443 -0.48 -34.76 5.21
C GLU A 443 -2.00 -34.65 5.18
N GLY A 444 -2.67 -35.57 4.48
CA GLY A 444 -4.14 -35.60 4.35
C GLY A 444 -4.68 -34.84 3.15
N ASP A 445 -6.01 -34.85 2.99
CA ASP A 445 -6.70 -34.42 1.77
C ASP A 445 -7.56 -33.14 1.93
N GLY A 446 -7.58 -32.53 3.13
CA GLY A 446 -8.43 -31.39 3.43
C GLY A 446 -7.92 -30.02 2.95
N ASP A 447 -8.71 -28.97 3.21
CA ASP A 447 -8.37 -27.59 2.81
C ASP A 447 -8.10 -26.67 4.01
N VAL A 448 -8.23 -27.17 5.24
CA VAL A 448 -7.88 -26.43 6.45
C VAL A 448 -6.51 -26.87 6.90
N TRP A 449 -5.60 -25.94 7.12
CA TRP A 449 -4.20 -26.23 7.40
C TRP A 449 -3.89 -26.08 8.87
N GLN A 450 -3.15 -27.04 9.40
CA GLN A 450 -2.59 -27.00 10.74
C GLN A 450 -1.11 -27.36 10.68
N PHE A 451 -0.26 -26.46 11.17
CA PHE A 451 1.18 -26.69 11.24
C PHE A 451 1.47 -27.56 12.46
N SER A 452 1.91 -28.79 12.23
CA SER A 452 2.32 -29.74 13.29
C SER A 452 3.77 -29.55 13.69
N ASP A 453 4.63 -29.24 12.73
CA ASP A 453 6.02 -28.87 12.97
C ASP A 453 6.50 -27.74 12.03
N THR A 454 7.52 -27.00 12.49
CA THR A 454 8.14 -25.91 11.74
C THR A 454 9.62 -26.22 11.50
N PRO A 455 10.27 -25.64 10.48
CA PRO A 455 11.66 -25.90 10.14
C PRO A 455 12.61 -25.82 11.32
N LYS A 456 13.34 -26.91 11.57
CA LYS A 456 14.38 -26.99 12.60
C LYS A 456 15.67 -27.50 11.97
N ARG A 457 16.78 -26.89 12.38
CA ARG A 457 18.12 -27.37 12.00
C ARG A 457 18.42 -28.69 12.69
N GLY A 458 18.90 -29.65 11.93
CA GLY A 458 19.45 -30.90 12.43
C GLY A 458 20.95 -30.79 12.70
N GLN A 459 21.51 -31.86 13.25
CA GLN A 459 22.94 -31.99 13.49
C GLN A 459 23.38 -33.44 13.34
N ARG A 460 24.54 -33.66 12.71
CA ARG A 460 25.19 -34.96 12.67
C ARG A 460 26.65 -34.89 13.12
N SER A 461 27.19 -36.06 13.45
CA SER A 461 28.60 -36.28 13.75
C SER A 461 29.12 -37.41 12.87
N PHE A 462 30.38 -37.34 12.47
CA PHE A 462 30.99 -38.33 11.59
C PHE A 462 32.48 -38.52 11.90
N THR A 463 33.04 -39.64 11.46
CA THR A 463 34.47 -39.95 11.57
C THR A 463 35.10 -39.99 10.18
N TYR A 464 36.03 -39.07 9.94
CA TYR A 464 36.84 -39.03 8.73
C TYR A 464 38.16 -39.79 8.94
N ASP A 465 38.54 -40.66 7.99
CA ASP A 465 39.84 -41.33 7.98
C ASP A 465 40.76 -40.68 6.94
N PRO A 466 41.79 -39.91 7.35
CA PRO A 466 42.71 -39.25 6.43
C PRO A 466 43.52 -40.20 5.54
N LYS A 467 43.63 -41.49 5.90
CA LYS A 467 44.40 -42.45 5.10
C LYS A 467 43.62 -42.93 3.89
N SER A 468 42.33 -43.19 4.08
CA SER A 468 41.44 -43.57 2.98
C SER A 468 40.80 -42.36 2.31
N ASP A 469 40.76 -41.20 3.00
CA ASP A 469 40.05 -39.96 2.60
C ASP A 469 38.56 -40.21 2.42
N LEU A 470 37.98 -40.92 3.40
CA LEU A 470 36.57 -41.29 3.43
C LEU A 470 36.00 -41.02 4.82
N PHE A 471 34.70 -40.73 4.87
CA PHE A 471 33.93 -40.91 6.08
C PHE A 471 33.67 -42.40 6.32
N THR A 472 33.84 -42.81 7.57
CA THR A 472 33.82 -44.22 7.99
C THR A 472 32.75 -44.54 9.01
N SER A 473 32.11 -43.50 9.56
CA SER A 473 30.95 -43.58 10.43
C SER A 473 30.20 -42.26 10.38
N GLU A 474 28.90 -42.33 10.61
CA GLU A 474 28.02 -41.19 10.79
C GLU A 474 27.03 -41.49 11.92
N ARG A 475 26.58 -40.44 12.59
CA ARG A 475 25.47 -40.48 13.53
C ARG A 475 24.71 -39.16 13.51
N TYR A 476 23.41 -39.24 13.27
CA TYR A 476 22.47 -38.14 13.46
C TYR A 476 22.29 -37.88 14.97
N VAL A 477 22.57 -36.64 15.39
CA VAL A 477 22.38 -36.16 16.78
C VAL A 477 21.01 -35.53 16.93
N ALA A 478 20.57 -34.80 15.90
CA ALA A 478 19.22 -34.24 15.76
C ALA A 478 18.83 -34.29 14.29
N TYR A 479 17.58 -34.64 14.00
CA TYR A 479 17.05 -34.66 12.64
C TYR A 479 16.66 -33.24 12.19
N PRO A 480 16.95 -32.85 10.93
CA PRO A 480 16.39 -31.64 10.35
C PRO A 480 14.90 -31.87 10.12
N LEU A 481 14.07 -30.86 10.42
CA LEU A 481 12.64 -30.88 10.11
C LEU A 481 12.35 -29.76 9.11
N SER A 482 11.36 -29.94 8.25
CA SER A 482 10.80 -28.89 7.41
C SER A 482 9.40 -28.48 7.92
N TYR A 483 8.61 -27.78 7.11
CA TYR A 483 7.21 -27.53 7.45
C TYR A 483 6.41 -28.82 7.30
N ASP A 484 5.67 -29.16 8.34
CA ASP A 484 4.73 -30.26 8.35
C ASP A 484 3.33 -29.72 8.59
N ILE A 485 2.46 -29.90 7.60
CA ILE A 485 1.13 -29.31 7.53
C ILE A 485 0.08 -30.40 7.35
N ASP A 486 -0.76 -30.56 8.38
CA ASP A 486 -1.96 -31.36 8.30
C ASP A 486 -3.06 -30.65 7.50
N GLN A 487 -3.60 -31.36 6.52
CA GLN A 487 -4.70 -30.96 5.66
C GLN A 487 -6.01 -31.59 6.14
N ILE A 488 -6.80 -30.81 6.87
CA ILE A 488 -8.00 -31.26 7.60
C ILE A 488 -9.28 -30.79 6.88
N GLY A 489 -10.35 -31.57 7.04
CA GLY A 489 -11.68 -31.19 6.54
C GLY A 489 -12.08 -31.82 5.21
N ALA A 490 -11.34 -32.83 4.75
CA ALA A 490 -11.70 -33.64 3.59
C ALA A 490 -13.08 -34.29 3.77
N ALA A 491 -13.97 -34.10 2.79
CA ALA A 491 -15.31 -34.68 2.85
C ALA A 491 -15.87 -35.03 1.47
N GLU A 492 -16.41 -36.24 1.33
CA GLU A 492 -17.01 -36.64 0.06
C GLU A 492 -18.27 -35.79 -0.25
N LYS A 493 -18.27 -35.19 -1.45
CA LYS A 493 -19.42 -34.43 -2.01
C LYS A 493 -19.94 -33.29 -1.11
N LYS A 494 -19.10 -32.70 -0.26
CA LYS A 494 -19.42 -31.46 0.48
C LYS A 494 -18.56 -30.30 -0.02
N LEU A 495 -19.15 -29.11 -0.16
CA LEU A 495 -18.43 -27.92 -0.59
C LEU A 495 -18.78 -26.71 0.29
N ALA A 496 -17.79 -25.92 0.69
CA ALA A 496 -17.96 -24.63 1.34
C ALA A 496 -17.66 -23.50 0.35
N LEU A 497 -18.54 -22.51 0.30
CA LEU A 497 -18.29 -21.28 -0.46
C LEU A 497 -17.60 -20.27 0.44
N THR A 498 -16.50 -19.71 -0.05
CA THR A 498 -15.75 -18.66 0.64
C THR A 498 -15.61 -17.43 -0.26
N PHE A 499 -15.60 -16.24 0.35
CA PHE A 499 -15.52 -14.97 -0.35
C PHE A 499 -14.44 -14.08 0.26
N ASP A 500 -13.51 -13.63 -0.58
CA ASP A 500 -12.37 -12.80 -0.17
C ASP A 500 -12.51 -11.36 -0.73
N ASP A 501 -11.67 -10.46 -0.22
CA ASP A 501 -11.57 -9.03 -0.52
C ASP A 501 -12.74 -8.13 -0.05
N GLY A 502 -13.84 -8.69 0.44
CA GLY A 502 -14.99 -7.93 0.90
C GLY A 502 -14.81 -7.19 2.23
N PRO A 503 -15.79 -6.36 2.65
CA PRO A 503 -17.05 -6.08 1.96
C PRO A 503 -16.98 -4.91 0.97
N ASP A 504 -17.51 -5.10 -0.24
CA ASP A 504 -17.73 -4.07 -1.25
C ASP A 504 -19.21 -3.60 -1.29
N PRO A 505 -19.50 -2.29 -1.35
CA PRO A 505 -20.86 -1.76 -1.29
C PRO A 505 -21.73 -2.07 -2.52
N THR A 506 -21.14 -2.54 -3.61
CA THR A 506 -21.80 -2.85 -4.88
C THR A 506 -21.99 -4.35 -5.08
N TRP A 507 -21.01 -5.17 -4.68
CA TRP A 507 -20.98 -6.60 -4.97
C TRP A 507 -21.43 -7.48 -3.80
N THR A 508 -20.88 -7.29 -2.59
CA THR A 508 -21.23 -8.04 -1.39
C THR A 508 -22.75 -8.13 -1.15
N PRO A 509 -23.54 -7.02 -1.26
CA PRO A 509 -24.99 -7.13 -1.09
C PRO A 509 -25.68 -8.09 -2.06
N LYS A 510 -25.21 -8.16 -3.32
CA LYS A 510 -25.77 -9.03 -4.36
C LYS A 510 -25.39 -10.48 -4.11
N VAL A 511 -24.17 -10.74 -3.65
CA VAL A 511 -23.72 -12.08 -3.23
C VAL A 511 -24.60 -12.57 -2.09
N LEU A 512 -24.79 -11.77 -1.03
CA LEU A 512 -25.65 -12.10 0.10
C LEU A 512 -27.10 -12.38 -0.32
N ASP A 513 -27.67 -11.56 -1.22
CA ASP A 513 -29.02 -11.76 -1.75
C ASP A 513 -29.15 -13.14 -2.45
N ILE A 514 -28.16 -13.52 -3.27
CA ILE A 514 -28.13 -14.81 -3.97
C ILE A 514 -27.96 -15.97 -2.98
N LEU A 515 -27.05 -15.86 -2.00
CA LEU A 515 -26.83 -16.90 -1.00
C LEU A 515 -28.10 -17.15 -0.16
N LYS A 516 -28.79 -16.07 0.20
CA LYS A 516 -30.08 -16.12 0.90
C LYS A 516 -31.17 -16.75 0.04
N GLU A 517 -31.27 -16.39 -1.24
CA GLU A 517 -32.22 -17.00 -2.19
C GLU A 517 -31.96 -18.51 -2.36
N LYS A 518 -30.69 -18.90 -2.49
CA LYS A 518 -30.27 -20.28 -2.71
C LYS A 518 -30.18 -21.12 -1.44
N ASN A 519 -30.32 -20.49 -0.27
CA ASN A 519 -30.14 -21.08 1.06
C ASN A 519 -28.80 -21.83 1.16
N VAL A 520 -27.70 -21.11 0.95
CA VAL A 520 -26.33 -21.64 0.97
C VAL A 520 -25.52 -20.90 2.05
N PRO A 521 -24.91 -21.60 3.01
CA PRO A 521 -23.96 -20.99 3.94
C PRO A 521 -22.67 -20.60 3.22
N ALA A 522 -21.96 -19.61 3.76
CA ALA A 522 -20.69 -19.14 3.22
C ALA A 522 -19.84 -18.52 4.33
N THR A 523 -18.54 -18.40 4.07
CA THR A 523 -17.57 -17.69 4.94
C THR A 523 -17.01 -16.49 4.18
N PHE A 524 -16.98 -15.31 4.80
CA PHE A 524 -16.42 -14.09 4.21
C PHE A 524 -15.09 -13.74 4.90
N PHE A 525 -13.98 -13.73 4.18
CA PHE A 525 -12.68 -13.27 4.66
C PHE A 525 -12.53 -11.78 4.34
N VAL A 526 -12.63 -10.95 5.38
CA VAL A 526 -12.81 -9.51 5.18
C VAL A 526 -11.50 -8.74 5.35
N ILE A 527 -11.30 -7.76 4.47
CA ILE A 527 -10.23 -6.76 4.62
C ILE A 527 -10.68 -5.76 5.68
N GLY A 528 -9.90 -5.61 6.75
CA GLY A 528 -10.24 -4.74 7.88
C GLY A 528 -10.49 -3.29 7.46
N TRP A 529 -9.73 -2.77 6.49
CA TRP A 529 -9.96 -1.43 5.93
C TRP A 529 -11.37 -1.25 5.33
N ASP A 530 -11.82 -2.18 4.49
CA ASP A 530 -13.13 -2.12 3.84
C ASP A 530 -14.27 -2.42 4.81
N ALA A 531 -14.05 -3.36 5.74
CA ALA A 531 -14.98 -3.66 6.82
C ALA A 531 -15.23 -2.43 7.73
N ASN A 532 -14.21 -1.61 7.99
CA ASN A 532 -14.35 -0.37 8.78
C ASN A 532 -15.08 0.73 7.99
N ARG A 533 -14.96 0.72 6.66
CA ARG A 533 -15.68 1.64 5.77
C ARG A 533 -17.16 1.27 5.66
N TRP A 534 -17.48 -0.02 5.67
CA TRP A 534 -18.83 -0.55 5.48
C TRP A 534 -19.30 -1.49 6.61
N PRO A 535 -19.31 -1.05 7.87
CA PRO A 535 -19.61 -1.90 9.03
C PRO A 535 -21.04 -2.46 9.02
N GLN A 536 -21.96 -1.86 8.26
CA GLN A 536 -23.30 -2.40 8.06
C GLN A 536 -23.34 -3.66 7.20
N LEU A 537 -22.39 -3.85 6.27
CA LEU A 537 -22.30 -5.05 5.45
C LEU A 537 -21.69 -6.20 6.24
N LEU A 538 -20.63 -5.92 7.00
CA LEU A 538 -20.07 -6.88 7.95
C LEU A 538 -21.14 -7.41 8.93
N ARG A 539 -21.96 -6.51 9.49
CA ARG A 539 -23.10 -6.92 10.34
C ARG A 539 -24.13 -7.75 9.59
N ARG A 540 -24.35 -7.47 8.31
CA ARG A 540 -25.31 -8.18 7.47
C ARG A 540 -24.84 -9.60 7.18
N GLU A 541 -23.57 -9.78 6.77
CA GLU A 541 -22.93 -11.09 6.60
C GLU A 541 -23.15 -11.96 7.84
N TYR A 542 -22.77 -11.45 9.01
CA TYR A 542 -22.91 -12.17 10.27
C TYR A 542 -24.37 -12.42 10.66
N ALA A 543 -25.27 -11.45 10.49
CA ALA A 543 -26.68 -11.58 10.86
C ALA A 543 -27.46 -12.54 9.94
N GLU A 544 -27.06 -12.69 8.68
CA GLU A 544 -27.65 -13.64 7.72
C GLU A 544 -27.15 -15.08 7.91
N GLY A 545 -26.23 -15.30 8.85
CA GLY A 545 -25.80 -16.64 9.29
C GLY A 545 -24.45 -17.08 8.75
N HIS A 546 -23.74 -16.21 8.03
CA HIS A 546 -22.42 -16.50 7.47
C HIS A 546 -21.30 -16.35 8.50
N GLU A 547 -20.23 -17.13 8.36
CA GLU A 547 -19.00 -16.92 9.12
C GLU A 547 -18.22 -15.72 8.55
N VAL A 548 -17.45 -15.05 9.41
CA VAL A 548 -16.59 -13.93 9.02
C VAL A 548 -15.18 -14.27 9.48
N GLY A 549 -14.24 -14.37 8.55
CA GLY A 549 -12.82 -14.60 8.78
C GLY A 549 -12.00 -13.33 8.60
N ASN A 550 -10.79 -13.36 9.13
CA ASN A 550 -9.80 -12.31 9.03
C ASN A 550 -9.03 -12.44 7.71
N HIS A 551 -8.92 -11.35 6.95
CA HIS A 551 -8.10 -11.28 5.73
C HIS A 551 -7.07 -10.14 5.81
N THR A 552 -6.58 -9.84 7.01
CA THR A 552 -5.72 -8.70 7.37
C THR A 552 -6.37 -7.33 7.21
N TYR A 553 -5.72 -6.27 7.72
CA TYR A 553 -6.31 -4.94 7.75
C TYR A 553 -6.05 -4.18 6.45
N SER A 554 -4.82 -4.26 5.94
CA SER A 554 -4.36 -3.52 4.75
C SER A 554 -4.16 -4.37 3.50
N HIS A 555 -4.39 -5.70 3.58
CA HIS A 555 -4.23 -6.64 2.47
C HIS A 555 -2.79 -6.66 1.89
N PRO A 556 -1.76 -6.91 2.72
CA PRO A 556 -0.37 -6.96 2.25
C PRO A 556 -0.11 -8.26 1.45
N ASP A 557 0.87 -8.22 0.55
CA ASP A 557 1.43 -9.41 -0.08
C ASP A 557 2.04 -10.34 0.99
N TRP A 558 1.35 -11.43 1.31
CA TRP A 558 1.70 -12.31 2.43
C TRP A 558 3.00 -13.06 2.19
N GLU A 559 3.37 -13.30 0.93
CA GLU A 559 4.60 -14.01 0.56
C GLU A 559 5.84 -13.09 0.62
N ASP A 560 5.68 -11.77 0.85
CA ASP A 560 6.80 -10.84 0.92
C ASP A 560 7.71 -11.17 2.12
N PRO A 561 8.97 -11.59 1.90
CA PRO A 561 9.88 -11.95 2.98
C PRO A 561 10.28 -10.76 3.86
N ARG A 562 9.93 -9.52 3.46
CA ARG A 562 10.18 -8.30 4.23
C ARG A 562 9.11 -8.03 5.29
N LEU A 563 7.98 -8.75 5.27
CA LEU A 563 6.96 -8.62 6.30
C LEU A 563 7.54 -9.05 7.65
N SER A 564 7.60 -8.10 8.58
CA SER A 564 8.08 -8.40 9.93
C SER A 564 6.99 -9.13 10.74
N PRO A 565 7.36 -10.03 11.66
CA PRO A 565 6.38 -10.70 12.53
C PRO A 565 5.49 -9.72 13.30
N THR A 566 6.02 -8.57 13.71
CA THR A 566 5.24 -7.52 14.39
C THR A 566 4.17 -6.93 13.49
N GLN A 567 4.50 -6.66 12.22
CA GLN A 567 3.55 -6.14 11.25
C GLN A 567 2.41 -7.13 11.02
N ILE A 568 2.73 -8.41 10.84
CA ILE A 568 1.73 -9.48 10.66
C ILE A 568 0.79 -9.56 11.86
N ARG A 569 1.34 -9.54 13.08
CA ARG A 569 0.53 -9.53 14.31
C ARG A 569 -0.38 -8.31 14.37
N TRP A 570 0.10 -7.13 13.97
CA TRP A 570 -0.72 -5.91 13.95
C TRP A 570 -1.82 -5.94 12.89
N GLU A 571 -1.54 -6.44 11.69
CA GLU A 571 -2.50 -6.62 10.60
C GLU A 571 -3.67 -7.51 11.00
N LEU A 572 -3.36 -8.66 11.60
CA LEU A 572 -4.35 -9.59 12.13
C LEU A 572 -5.14 -8.96 13.29
N ASN A 573 -4.43 -8.37 14.26
CA ASN A 573 -5.05 -7.84 15.46
C ASN A 573 -5.95 -6.62 15.17
N LEU A 574 -5.55 -5.73 14.27
CA LEU A 574 -6.38 -4.59 13.85
C LEU A 574 -7.73 -5.04 13.29
N THR A 575 -7.71 -6.05 12.43
CA THR A 575 -8.92 -6.63 11.82
C THR A 575 -9.76 -7.35 12.86
N GLU A 576 -9.13 -8.09 13.76
CA GLU A 576 -9.82 -8.78 14.84
C GLU A 576 -10.52 -7.80 15.80
N ARG A 577 -9.81 -6.76 16.27
CA ARG A 577 -10.40 -5.70 17.11
C ARG A 577 -11.57 -4.99 16.41
N LEU A 578 -11.52 -4.86 15.08
CA LEU A 578 -12.62 -4.32 14.30
C LEU A 578 -13.83 -5.28 14.29
N ILE A 579 -13.61 -6.58 14.06
CA ILE A 579 -14.62 -7.63 14.12
C ILE A 579 -15.27 -7.66 15.50
N GLU A 580 -14.47 -7.68 16.58
CA GLU A 580 -14.94 -7.61 17.97
C GLU A 580 -15.86 -6.40 18.20
N SER A 581 -15.41 -5.21 17.79
CA SER A 581 -16.14 -3.96 18.00
C SER A 581 -17.43 -3.85 17.19
N THR A 582 -17.50 -4.50 16.03
CA THR A 582 -18.61 -4.37 15.09
C THR A 582 -19.66 -5.46 15.27
N LEU A 583 -19.21 -6.69 15.52
CA LEU A 583 -20.03 -7.91 15.57
C LEU A 583 -20.24 -8.43 17.00
N GLY A 584 -19.37 -8.07 17.94
CA GLY A 584 -19.45 -8.57 19.32
C GLY A 584 -19.00 -10.03 19.47
N VAL A 585 -18.17 -10.52 18.54
CA VAL A 585 -17.57 -11.85 18.54
C VAL A 585 -16.11 -11.79 18.12
N LYS A 586 -15.32 -12.82 18.46
CA LYS A 586 -13.99 -13.06 17.90
C LYS A 586 -14.06 -14.09 16.78
N SER A 587 -13.27 -13.93 15.74
CA SER A 587 -13.11 -14.94 14.70
C SER A 587 -11.86 -15.78 14.92
N LEU A 588 -12.00 -17.09 14.75
CA LEU A 588 -10.85 -18.01 14.66
C LEU A 588 -10.46 -18.28 13.22
N LEU A 589 -11.16 -17.76 12.21
CA LEU A 589 -10.90 -18.09 10.81
C LEU A 589 -9.96 -17.04 10.22
N PHE A 590 -8.90 -17.49 9.57
CA PHE A 590 -7.96 -16.63 8.86
C PHE A 590 -7.64 -17.21 7.49
N ARG A 591 -7.55 -16.33 6.49
CA ARG A 591 -6.97 -16.62 5.20
C ARG A 591 -5.94 -15.54 4.86
N PRO A 592 -4.68 -15.88 4.54
CA PRO A 592 -3.67 -14.93 4.09
C PRO A 592 -4.02 -14.34 2.71
N PRO A 593 -3.79 -13.05 2.48
CA PRO A 593 -3.85 -12.45 1.15
C PRO A 593 -2.75 -12.99 0.22
N TYR A 594 -3.06 -13.18 -1.07
CA TYR A 594 -2.12 -13.59 -2.16
C TYR A 594 -1.44 -14.97 -2.02
N GLY A 595 -1.26 -15.50 -0.80
CA GLY A 595 -0.48 -16.72 -0.53
C GLY A 595 -1.28 -18.03 -0.45
N ILE A 596 -2.58 -18.01 -0.77
CA ILE A 596 -3.46 -19.20 -0.82
C ILE A 596 -4.21 -19.30 -2.16
N ASP A 597 -3.76 -18.59 -3.19
CA ASP A 597 -4.39 -18.66 -4.51
C ASP A 597 -4.09 -20.01 -5.22
N HIS A 598 -3.21 -20.82 -4.63
CA HIS A 598 -2.91 -22.21 -4.98
C HIS A 598 -2.58 -23.07 -3.75
N GLN A 599 -2.47 -24.39 -3.93
CA GLN A 599 -1.85 -25.25 -2.92
C GLN A 599 -0.38 -24.87 -2.77
N PRO A 600 0.14 -24.69 -1.55
CA PRO A 600 1.51 -24.26 -1.36
C PRO A 600 2.43 -25.35 -1.87
N GLU A 601 3.39 -24.96 -2.68
CA GLU A 601 4.39 -25.85 -3.27
C GLU A 601 5.77 -25.63 -2.64
N PHE A 602 6.00 -24.46 -2.04
CA PHE A 602 7.30 -24.07 -1.49
C PHE A 602 7.22 -23.65 -0.03
N ALA A 603 8.27 -23.97 0.74
CA ALA A 603 8.39 -23.58 2.14
C ALA A 603 8.33 -22.05 2.38
N GLU A 604 8.74 -21.25 1.39
CA GLU A 604 8.69 -19.79 1.47
C GLU A 604 7.25 -19.24 1.48
N GLU A 605 6.31 -19.88 0.78
CA GLU A 605 4.90 -19.44 0.67
C GLU A 605 4.17 -19.55 2.02
N VAL A 606 4.58 -20.51 2.85
CA VAL A 606 3.97 -20.78 4.15
C VAL A 606 4.72 -20.18 5.33
N ALA A 607 5.87 -19.53 5.10
CA ALA A 607 6.82 -19.20 6.18
C ALA A 607 6.26 -18.30 7.29
N HIS A 608 5.27 -17.47 6.94
CA HIS A 608 4.63 -16.53 7.87
C HIS A 608 3.38 -17.10 8.55
N LEU A 609 2.79 -18.16 8.00
CA LEU A 609 1.54 -18.74 8.49
C LEU A 609 1.57 -19.27 9.92
N PRO A 610 2.69 -19.86 10.42
CA PRO A 610 2.79 -20.25 11.83
C PRO A 610 2.49 -19.11 12.81
N ILE A 611 2.79 -17.85 12.45
CA ILE A 611 2.51 -16.69 13.31
C ILE A 611 1.00 -16.53 13.53
N ALA A 612 0.19 -16.74 12.50
CA ALA A 612 -1.26 -16.69 12.61
C ALA A 612 -1.78 -17.85 13.49
N GLN A 613 -1.24 -19.05 13.31
CA GLN A 613 -1.60 -20.21 14.14
C GLN A 613 -1.20 -20.02 15.62
N GLU A 614 -0.02 -19.47 15.90
CA GLU A 614 0.42 -19.10 17.26
C GLU A 614 -0.51 -18.07 17.91
N MET A 615 -1.14 -17.21 17.11
CA MET A 615 -2.17 -16.27 17.58
C MET A 615 -3.54 -16.94 17.79
N GLY A 616 -3.69 -18.23 17.46
CA GLY A 616 -4.90 -19.02 17.63
C GLY A 616 -5.86 -19.03 16.44
N TYR A 617 -5.42 -18.57 15.27
CA TYR A 617 -6.22 -18.67 14.04
C TYR A 617 -6.13 -20.08 13.42
N ILE A 618 -7.25 -20.49 12.83
CA ILE A 618 -7.40 -21.62 11.93
C ILE A 618 -7.16 -21.11 10.52
N ILE A 619 -6.17 -21.66 9.84
CA ILE A 619 -5.76 -21.24 8.51
C ILE A 619 -6.62 -21.97 7.48
N VAL A 620 -7.33 -21.20 6.67
CA VAL A 620 -8.28 -21.74 5.68
C VAL A 620 -7.69 -21.62 4.29
N GLY A 621 -7.21 -22.75 3.79
CA GLY A 621 -6.76 -22.94 2.41
C GLY A 621 -7.89 -23.00 1.39
N GLN A 622 -7.54 -23.45 0.19
CA GLN A 622 -8.45 -23.78 -0.89
C GLN A 622 -7.75 -24.72 -1.89
N LYS A 623 -8.52 -25.59 -2.55
CA LYS A 623 -8.07 -26.45 -3.68
C LYS A 623 -8.92 -26.22 -4.94
N VAL A 624 -9.84 -25.26 -4.90
CA VAL A 624 -10.83 -24.99 -5.95
C VAL A 624 -10.87 -23.48 -6.18
N ASP A 625 -10.04 -22.99 -7.10
CA ASP A 625 -9.98 -21.59 -7.51
C ASP A 625 -10.46 -21.44 -8.97
N PRO A 626 -11.55 -20.71 -9.21
CA PRO A 626 -12.01 -20.45 -10.57
C PRO A 626 -11.32 -19.30 -11.30
N ASP A 627 -10.35 -18.62 -10.68
CA ASP A 627 -9.71 -17.40 -11.15
C ASP A 627 -10.73 -16.27 -11.39
N ASP A 628 -11.78 -16.16 -10.56
CA ASP A 628 -12.85 -15.18 -10.77
C ASP A 628 -12.38 -13.72 -10.62
N TRP A 629 -11.21 -13.53 -10.00
CA TRP A 629 -10.50 -12.28 -9.90
C TRP A 629 -9.71 -11.91 -11.16
N SER A 630 -9.38 -12.89 -12.01
CA SER A 630 -8.51 -12.73 -13.17
C SER A 630 -9.15 -11.89 -14.29
N GLN A 631 -8.28 -11.34 -15.15
CA GLN A 631 -8.67 -10.52 -16.29
C GLN A 631 -8.05 -11.07 -17.57
N LEU A 632 -8.87 -11.27 -18.61
CA LEU A 632 -8.39 -11.71 -19.93
C LEU A 632 -7.56 -10.62 -20.64
N ALA A 633 -7.87 -9.36 -20.34
CA ALA A 633 -7.16 -8.16 -20.77
C ALA A 633 -7.46 -7.05 -19.74
N PRO A 634 -6.66 -5.96 -19.67
CA PRO A 634 -6.90 -4.89 -18.72
C PRO A 634 -8.35 -4.37 -18.74
N GLY A 635 -9.09 -4.58 -17.66
CA GLY A 635 -10.49 -4.20 -17.50
C GLY A 635 -11.53 -5.17 -18.06
N VAL A 636 -11.13 -6.32 -18.62
CA VAL A 636 -12.02 -7.36 -19.17
C VAL A 636 -12.05 -8.56 -18.20
N PRO A 637 -13.11 -8.72 -17.39
CA PRO A 637 -13.20 -9.80 -16.42
C PRO A 637 -13.43 -11.15 -17.09
N LEU A 638 -13.02 -12.23 -16.41
CA LEU A 638 -13.29 -13.61 -16.84
C LEU A 638 -14.81 -13.86 -16.96
N PRO A 639 -15.32 -14.41 -18.09
CA PRO A 639 -16.75 -14.64 -18.26
C PRO A 639 -17.34 -15.61 -17.23
N ALA A 640 -18.56 -15.37 -16.77
CA ALA A 640 -19.25 -16.20 -15.78
C ALA A 640 -19.31 -17.69 -16.14
N ALA A 641 -19.49 -18.02 -17.43
CA ALA A 641 -19.50 -19.40 -17.89
C ALA A 641 -18.15 -20.11 -17.66
N LYS A 642 -17.04 -19.37 -17.78
CA LYS A 642 -15.69 -19.92 -17.56
C LYS A 642 -15.41 -20.14 -16.07
N ILE A 643 -15.85 -19.21 -15.22
CA ILE A 643 -15.83 -19.37 -13.75
C ILE A 643 -16.55 -20.67 -13.36
N VAL A 644 -17.78 -20.89 -13.86
CA VAL A 644 -18.54 -22.12 -13.59
C VAL A 644 -17.80 -23.36 -14.11
N GLU A 645 -17.24 -23.32 -15.32
CA GLU A 645 -16.47 -24.42 -15.89
C GLU A 645 -15.25 -24.79 -15.02
N ASN A 646 -14.48 -23.79 -14.58
CA ASN A 646 -13.31 -23.97 -13.74
C ASN A 646 -13.68 -24.61 -12.39
N VAL A 647 -14.70 -24.10 -11.68
CA VAL A 647 -15.15 -24.74 -10.43
C VAL A 647 -15.63 -26.16 -10.67
N LEU A 648 -16.39 -26.43 -11.74
CA LEU A 648 -16.89 -27.79 -12.01
C LEU A 648 -15.76 -28.78 -12.33
N ARG A 649 -14.66 -28.30 -12.91
CA ARG A 649 -13.46 -29.08 -13.20
C ARG A 649 -12.69 -29.41 -11.91
N GLU A 650 -12.66 -28.48 -10.97
CA GLU A 650 -11.81 -28.57 -9.77
C GLU A 650 -12.54 -29.03 -8.51
N ALA A 651 -13.88 -28.97 -8.47
CA ALA A 651 -14.69 -29.46 -7.35
C ALA A 651 -14.43 -30.91 -6.90
N PRO A 652 -13.87 -31.84 -7.71
CA PRO A 652 -13.42 -33.15 -7.20
C PRO A 652 -12.12 -33.11 -6.40
N LYS A 653 -11.31 -32.04 -6.51
CA LYS A 653 -9.98 -31.91 -5.90
C LYS A 653 -10.02 -31.48 -4.43
N GLY A 654 -11.08 -30.80 -3.99
CA GLY A 654 -11.20 -30.31 -2.63
C GLY A 654 -12.62 -29.92 -2.21
N ASN A 655 -12.72 -29.28 -1.05
CA ASN A 655 -13.93 -28.99 -0.30
C ASN A 655 -14.23 -27.50 -0.14
N ILE A 656 -13.28 -26.59 -0.36
CA ILE A 656 -13.42 -25.14 -0.19
C ILE A 656 -13.24 -24.46 -1.55
N ILE A 657 -14.26 -23.70 -1.96
CA ILE A 657 -14.26 -22.88 -3.19
C ILE A 657 -13.93 -21.45 -2.81
N LEU A 658 -12.88 -20.89 -3.42
CA LEU A 658 -12.52 -19.48 -3.33
C LEU A 658 -13.29 -18.67 -4.39
N LEU A 659 -13.92 -17.58 -3.97
CA LEU A 659 -14.53 -16.56 -4.83
C LEU A 659 -14.22 -15.18 -4.24
N HIS A 660 -14.48 -14.12 -4.99
CA HIS A 660 -14.22 -12.76 -4.51
C HIS A 660 -15.49 -11.91 -4.53
N ASP A 661 -15.74 -11.19 -3.44
CA ASP A 661 -16.83 -10.21 -3.34
C ASP A 661 -16.34 -8.76 -3.21
N GLY A 662 -15.02 -8.54 -3.11
CA GLY A 662 -14.37 -7.22 -3.19
C GLY A 662 -13.22 -7.18 -4.21
N GLY A 663 -12.30 -6.22 -4.11
CA GLY A 663 -11.04 -6.22 -4.90
C GLY A 663 -11.14 -5.87 -6.39
N GLY A 664 -12.30 -5.46 -6.90
CA GLY A 664 -12.45 -5.06 -8.31
C GLY A 664 -13.86 -5.17 -8.87
N ASN A 665 -13.99 -5.39 -10.18
CA ASN A 665 -15.28 -5.65 -10.82
C ASN A 665 -15.68 -7.12 -10.67
N ARG A 666 -16.65 -7.41 -9.79
CA ARG A 666 -17.16 -8.78 -9.53
C ARG A 666 -18.50 -9.08 -10.20
N SER A 667 -18.82 -8.37 -11.29
CA SER A 667 -20.07 -8.61 -12.04
C SER A 667 -20.19 -10.03 -12.59
N GLN A 668 -19.09 -10.64 -13.02
CA GLN A 668 -19.08 -12.01 -13.56
C GLN A 668 -19.17 -13.07 -12.46
N THR A 669 -18.51 -12.87 -11.31
CA THR A 669 -18.67 -13.71 -10.11
C THR A 669 -20.13 -13.75 -9.66
N VAL A 670 -20.78 -12.58 -9.54
CA VAL A 670 -22.20 -12.47 -9.17
C VAL A 670 -23.10 -13.18 -10.19
N ALA A 671 -22.79 -13.10 -11.49
CA ALA A 671 -23.55 -13.79 -12.52
C ALA A 671 -23.31 -15.32 -12.54
N ALA A 672 -22.11 -15.77 -12.17
CA ALA A 672 -21.73 -17.19 -12.11
C ALA A 672 -22.34 -17.91 -10.90
N LEU A 673 -22.37 -17.24 -9.74
CA LEU A 673 -22.76 -17.82 -8.45
C LEU A 673 -24.07 -18.65 -8.47
N PRO A 674 -25.22 -18.16 -8.97
CA PRO A 674 -26.44 -18.96 -8.98
C PRO A 674 -26.34 -20.18 -9.91
N GLN A 675 -25.67 -20.03 -11.06
CA GLN A 675 -25.46 -21.12 -12.03
C GLN A 675 -24.55 -22.20 -11.45
N LEU A 676 -23.50 -21.77 -10.75
CA LEU A 676 -22.55 -22.63 -10.06
C LEU A 676 -23.25 -23.50 -8.99
N ILE A 677 -24.03 -22.86 -8.12
CA ILE A 677 -24.75 -23.54 -7.03
C ILE A 677 -25.69 -24.61 -7.60
N ASP A 678 -26.44 -24.28 -8.65
CA ASP A 678 -27.38 -25.21 -9.27
C ASP A 678 -26.65 -26.38 -9.95
N ALA A 679 -25.55 -26.10 -10.67
CA ALA A 679 -24.75 -27.12 -11.35
C ALA A 679 -24.07 -28.10 -10.39
N LEU A 680 -23.53 -27.61 -9.26
CA LEU A 680 -22.92 -28.46 -8.23
C LEU A 680 -23.95 -29.32 -7.51
N ARG A 681 -25.12 -28.76 -7.16
CA ARG A 681 -26.24 -29.55 -6.61
C ARG A 681 -26.71 -30.63 -7.58
N ALA A 682 -26.79 -30.33 -8.88
CA ALA A 682 -27.14 -31.31 -9.91
C ALA A 682 -26.10 -32.45 -10.02
N LYS A 683 -24.85 -32.21 -9.68
CA LYS A 683 -23.77 -33.21 -9.57
C LYS A 683 -23.70 -33.91 -8.20
N GLY A 684 -24.68 -33.67 -7.32
CA GLY A 684 -24.82 -34.33 -6.03
C GLY A 684 -24.04 -33.69 -4.86
N TYR A 685 -23.46 -32.50 -5.05
CA TYR A 685 -22.75 -31.81 -3.97
C TYR A 685 -23.71 -31.16 -2.97
N LYS A 686 -23.35 -31.20 -1.68
CA LYS A 686 -24.03 -30.50 -0.60
C LYS A 686 -23.19 -29.30 -0.14
N PHE A 687 -23.81 -28.12 -0.06
CA PHE A 687 -23.15 -26.95 0.50
C PHE A 687 -23.16 -26.99 2.04
N VAL A 688 -22.00 -26.70 2.63
CA VAL A 688 -21.75 -26.66 4.08
C VAL A 688 -20.88 -25.44 4.43
N SER A 689 -20.74 -25.10 5.71
CA SER A 689 -19.80 -24.05 6.12
C SER A 689 -18.37 -24.60 6.32
N VAL A 690 -17.38 -23.72 6.42
CA VAL A 690 -16.00 -24.14 6.78
C VAL A 690 -15.95 -24.86 8.14
N PRO A 691 -16.64 -24.38 9.20
CA PRO A 691 -16.72 -25.11 10.47
C PRO A 691 -17.32 -26.52 10.36
N ASP A 692 -18.31 -26.72 9.49
CA ASP A 692 -18.92 -28.05 9.28
C ASP A 692 -17.92 -29.07 8.71
N LEU A 693 -16.95 -28.63 7.89
CA LEU A 693 -15.91 -29.48 7.32
C LEU A 693 -14.96 -30.01 8.41
N ILE A 694 -14.67 -29.20 9.43
CA ILE A 694 -13.81 -29.56 10.57
C ILE A 694 -14.60 -30.04 11.80
N GLY A 695 -15.89 -30.32 11.65
CA GLY A 695 -16.74 -30.85 12.72
C GLY A 695 -16.99 -29.88 13.89
N LYS A 696 -16.97 -28.57 13.64
CA LYS A 696 -17.22 -27.51 14.63
C LYS A 696 -18.52 -26.77 14.34
N ALA A 697 -19.18 -26.30 15.40
CA ALA A 697 -20.31 -25.40 15.28
C ALA A 697 -19.84 -23.94 15.18
N ARG A 698 -20.62 -23.09 14.50
CA ARG A 698 -20.34 -21.65 14.35
C ARG A 698 -19.93 -20.91 15.64
N PRO A 699 -20.58 -21.10 16.81
CA PRO A 699 -20.16 -20.43 18.04
C PRO A 699 -18.79 -20.87 18.60
N GLN A 700 -18.22 -21.97 18.09
CA GLN A 700 -16.89 -22.45 18.47
C GLN A 700 -15.77 -21.80 17.64
N VAL A 701 -16.11 -21.21 16.49
CA VAL A 701 -15.17 -20.45 15.65
C VAL A 701 -15.47 -18.94 15.63
N MET A 702 -16.69 -18.55 16.02
CA MET A 702 -17.15 -17.16 16.19
C MET A 702 -17.48 -16.94 17.67
N LEU A 703 -16.44 -16.74 18.50
CA LEU A 703 -16.54 -16.78 19.96
C LEU A 703 -17.26 -15.54 20.50
N PRO A 704 -18.27 -15.68 21.38
CA PRO A 704 -18.91 -14.52 22.01
C PRO A 704 -17.95 -13.84 23.00
N LEU A 705 -17.99 -12.50 23.04
CA LEU A 705 -17.15 -11.71 23.94
C LEU A 705 -17.61 -11.78 25.40
N SER A 706 -16.65 -11.88 26.32
CA SER A 706 -16.85 -11.69 27.75
C SER A 706 -17.20 -10.24 28.09
N SER A 707 -17.63 -9.98 29.34
CA SER A 707 -18.02 -8.62 29.75
C SER A 707 -16.86 -7.61 29.71
N GLU A 708 -15.62 -8.05 29.97
CA GLU A 708 -14.43 -7.19 29.91
C GLU A 708 -14.07 -6.88 28.45
N GLU A 709 -14.06 -7.89 27.58
CA GLU A 709 -13.79 -7.74 26.15
C GLU A 709 -14.85 -6.88 25.45
N GLN A 710 -16.12 -6.95 25.88
CA GLN A 710 -17.16 -6.05 25.37
C GLN A 710 -16.86 -4.57 25.67
N PHE A 711 -16.19 -4.26 26.79
CA PHE A 711 -15.78 -2.89 27.09
C PHE A 711 -14.63 -2.46 26.18
N GLU A 712 -13.61 -3.30 26.00
CA GLU A 712 -12.49 -3.04 25.08
C GLU A 712 -12.99 -2.84 23.64
N ALA A 713 -13.85 -3.74 23.17
CA ALA A 713 -14.47 -3.70 21.85
C ALA A 713 -15.24 -2.39 21.64
N ARG A 714 -15.95 -1.87 22.66
CA ARG A 714 -16.62 -0.56 22.59
C ARG A 714 -15.65 0.61 22.54
N ALA A 715 -14.56 0.55 23.30
CA ALA A 715 -13.53 1.58 23.29
C ALA A 715 -12.81 1.65 21.92
N ASN A 716 -12.45 0.49 21.36
CA ASN A 716 -11.88 0.37 20.02
C ASN A 716 -12.88 0.82 18.95
N GLY A 717 -14.14 0.38 19.05
CA GLY A 717 -15.23 0.79 18.17
C GLY A 717 -15.48 2.30 18.18
N PHE A 718 -15.26 2.98 19.31
CA PHE A 718 -15.33 4.45 19.37
C PHE A 718 -14.24 5.11 18.51
N ILE A 719 -13.03 4.55 18.48
CA ILE A 719 -11.90 5.09 17.71
C ILE A 719 -12.06 4.79 16.22
N PHE A 720 -12.44 3.55 15.86
CA PHE A 720 -12.85 3.22 14.49
C PHE A 720 -14.01 4.13 14.02
N GLY A 721 -14.98 4.40 14.91
CA GLY A 721 -16.06 5.35 14.65
C GLY A 721 -15.59 6.80 14.43
N ILE A 722 -14.66 7.31 15.24
CA ILE A 722 -14.05 8.64 15.02
C ILE A 722 -13.39 8.70 13.65
N TYR A 723 -12.61 7.67 13.30
CA TYR A 723 -11.94 7.58 12.02
C TYR A 723 -12.94 7.59 10.86
N HIS A 724 -13.99 6.76 10.93
CA HIS A 724 -15.06 6.74 9.94
C HIS A 724 -15.74 8.11 9.79
N TRP A 725 -16.19 8.71 10.89
CA TRP A 725 -16.89 10.00 10.88
C TRP A 725 -15.99 11.16 10.44
N PHE A 726 -14.68 11.09 10.71
CA PHE A 726 -13.72 12.06 10.18
C PHE A 726 -13.77 12.08 8.65
N TRP A 727 -13.67 10.92 8.00
CA TRP A 727 -13.71 10.84 6.53
C TRP A 727 -15.07 11.21 5.93
N VAL A 728 -16.18 10.88 6.59
CA VAL A 728 -17.52 11.33 6.19
C VAL A 728 -17.61 12.85 6.28
N LEU A 729 -17.21 13.44 7.41
CA LEU A 729 -17.20 14.89 7.61
C LEU A 729 -16.35 15.60 6.55
N MET A 730 -15.16 15.07 6.25
CA MET A 730 -14.27 15.64 5.24
C MET A 730 -14.90 15.60 3.85
N THR A 731 -15.50 14.47 3.47
CA THR A 731 -16.17 14.32 2.18
C THR A 731 -17.36 15.28 2.04
N VAL A 732 -18.21 15.36 3.08
CA VAL A 732 -19.36 16.29 3.11
C VAL A 732 -18.87 17.73 3.07
N ALA A 733 -17.87 18.11 3.87
CA ALA A 733 -17.30 19.45 3.86
C ALA A 733 -16.74 19.83 2.48
N TYR A 734 -16.12 18.87 1.78
CA TYR A 734 -15.59 19.07 0.44
C TYR A 734 -16.70 19.32 -0.59
N VAL A 735 -17.71 18.45 -0.64
CA VAL A 735 -18.86 18.56 -1.56
C VAL A 735 -19.64 19.85 -1.31
N VAL A 736 -19.96 20.13 -0.04
CA VAL A 736 -20.65 21.37 0.36
C VAL A 736 -19.80 22.60 0.02
N GLY A 737 -18.48 22.53 0.25
CA GLY A 737 -17.54 23.60 -0.11
C GLY A 737 -17.57 23.92 -1.60
N ILE A 738 -17.50 22.91 -2.48
CA ILE A 738 -17.64 23.10 -3.93
C ILE A 738 -18.98 23.74 -4.28
N ILE A 739 -20.08 23.16 -3.79
CA ILE A 739 -21.43 23.66 -4.10
C ILE A 739 -21.59 25.13 -3.68
N LEU A 740 -21.13 25.49 -2.48
CA LEU A 740 -21.22 26.84 -1.96
C LEU A 740 -20.35 27.82 -2.77
N VAL A 741 -19.09 27.47 -3.08
CA VAL A 741 -18.18 28.35 -3.85
C VAL A 741 -18.65 28.50 -5.29
N SER A 742 -18.98 27.40 -5.98
CA SER A 742 -19.51 27.43 -7.35
C SER A 742 -20.83 28.21 -7.42
N GLY A 743 -21.77 27.93 -6.50
CA GLY A 743 -23.04 28.63 -6.42
C GLY A 743 -22.85 30.13 -6.19
N ARG A 744 -21.96 30.51 -5.28
CA ARG A 744 -21.61 31.92 -5.03
C ARG A 744 -21.03 32.59 -6.28
N THR A 745 -20.04 31.97 -6.94
CA THR A 745 -19.43 32.52 -8.15
C THR A 745 -20.49 32.75 -9.24
N LEU A 746 -21.39 31.80 -9.45
CA LEU A 746 -22.48 31.93 -10.43
C LEU A 746 -23.43 33.07 -10.07
N ILE A 747 -23.85 33.17 -8.81
CA ILE A 747 -24.77 34.22 -8.35
C ILE A 747 -24.12 35.60 -8.42
N ILE A 748 -22.92 35.77 -7.86
CA ILE A 748 -22.21 37.06 -7.87
C ILE A 748 -21.85 37.46 -9.29
N GLY A 749 -21.37 36.50 -10.10
CA GLY A 749 -21.04 36.72 -11.51
C GLY A 749 -22.26 37.17 -12.33
N LEU A 750 -23.40 36.51 -12.15
CA LEU A 750 -24.66 36.89 -12.81
C LEU A 750 -25.14 38.27 -12.36
N LEU A 751 -25.13 38.55 -11.04
CA LEU A 751 -25.56 39.84 -10.50
C LEU A 751 -24.65 40.98 -10.97
N ALA A 752 -23.34 40.79 -10.94
CA ALA A 752 -22.39 41.78 -11.43
C ALA A 752 -22.52 42.00 -12.95
N PHE A 753 -22.85 40.96 -13.71
CA PHE A 753 -23.15 41.10 -15.14
C PHE A 753 -24.45 41.86 -15.40
N ILE A 754 -25.51 41.60 -14.62
CA ILE A 754 -26.78 42.34 -14.68
C ILE A 754 -26.56 43.82 -14.33
N GLU A 755 -25.75 44.10 -13.31
CA GLU A 755 -25.38 45.45 -12.90
C GLU A 755 -24.68 46.19 -14.05
N LYS A 756 -23.68 45.56 -14.67
CA LYS A 756 -22.94 46.11 -15.81
C LYS A 756 -23.81 46.42 -17.03
N LEU A 757 -24.92 45.69 -17.23
CA LEU A 757 -25.86 45.95 -18.32
C LEU A 757 -26.89 47.04 -17.98
N ARG A 758 -26.97 47.46 -16.72
CA ARG A 758 -27.93 48.49 -16.28
C ARG A 758 -27.46 49.87 -16.75
N PRO A 759 -28.34 50.69 -17.35
CA PRO A 759 -27.97 52.07 -17.72
C PRO A 759 -27.64 52.88 -16.47
N ASP A 760 -26.46 53.50 -16.42
CA ASP A 760 -26.11 54.45 -15.37
C ASP A 760 -26.95 55.73 -15.59
N ASN A 761 -28.00 55.86 -14.78
CA ASN A 761 -28.95 56.98 -14.85
C ASN A 761 -29.04 57.63 -13.46
N PRO A 762 -27.97 58.30 -12.99
CA PRO A 762 -28.06 59.09 -11.77
C PRO A 762 -29.14 60.15 -11.97
N LYS A 763 -30.05 60.28 -11.00
CA LYS A 763 -31.06 61.35 -11.01
C LYS A 763 -30.31 62.68 -11.14
N LYS A 764 -30.58 63.44 -12.22
CA LYS A 764 -30.00 64.77 -12.38
C LYS A 764 -30.43 65.64 -11.21
N SER A 765 -29.47 66.31 -10.58
CA SER A 765 -29.75 67.32 -9.56
C SER A 765 -30.32 68.56 -10.23
N ASP A 766 -31.44 69.08 -9.72
CA ASP A 766 -32.04 70.35 -10.15
C ASP A 766 -31.34 71.58 -9.50
N GLY A 767 -30.29 71.37 -8.67
CA GLY A 767 -29.52 72.41 -7.98
C GLY A 767 -28.03 72.05 -7.74
N PRO A 768 -27.23 72.96 -7.14
CA PRO A 768 -25.83 72.68 -6.82
C PRO A 768 -25.70 71.51 -5.83
N LEU A 769 -24.69 70.67 -6.03
CA LEU A 769 -24.39 69.56 -5.12
C LEU A 769 -24.01 70.10 -3.72
N PRO A 770 -24.29 69.35 -2.64
CA PRO A 770 -23.94 69.78 -1.29
C PRO A 770 -22.42 69.90 -1.13
N GLY A 771 -21.97 70.88 -0.34
CA GLY A 771 -20.56 71.02 0.03
C GLY A 771 -20.00 69.78 0.71
N VAL A 772 -18.69 69.59 0.60
CA VAL A 772 -17.99 68.38 1.05
C VAL A 772 -16.87 68.73 2.02
N THR A 773 -16.78 68.00 3.13
CA THR A 773 -15.59 67.99 3.98
C THR A 773 -14.87 66.64 3.84
N VAL A 774 -13.60 66.65 3.42
CA VAL A 774 -12.72 65.47 3.39
C VAL A 774 -12.03 65.32 4.74
N LEU A 775 -12.09 64.13 5.33
CA LEU A 775 -11.43 63.79 6.60
C LEU A 775 -10.26 62.85 6.34
N ILE A 776 -9.06 63.27 6.73
CA ILE A 776 -7.82 62.51 6.54
C ILE A 776 -7.19 62.27 7.92
N PRO A 777 -7.36 61.07 8.52
CA PRO A 777 -6.67 60.71 9.75
C PRO A 777 -5.25 60.25 9.43
N ALA A 778 -4.23 60.90 9.99
CA ALA A 778 -2.82 60.63 9.71
C ALA A 778 -2.04 60.25 10.98
N HIS A 779 -1.22 59.21 10.91
CA HIS A 779 -0.32 58.82 12.00
C HIS A 779 0.88 58.02 11.49
N ASN A 780 2.06 58.62 11.52
CA ASN A 780 3.31 58.07 10.97
C ASN A 780 3.27 57.78 9.45
N GLU A 781 2.94 58.79 8.66
CA GLU A 781 2.73 58.73 7.21
C GLU A 781 3.65 59.69 6.45
N GLU A 782 4.87 59.94 6.95
CA GLU A 782 5.78 60.96 6.40
C GLU A 782 6.14 60.79 4.92
N ASN A 783 6.04 59.55 4.39
CA ASN A 783 6.39 59.25 3.00
C ASN A 783 5.28 59.56 1.99
N VAL A 784 4.02 59.63 2.43
CA VAL A 784 2.85 59.63 1.53
C VAL A 784 1.87 60.78 1.80
N ILE A 785 1.86 61.34 3.02
CA ILE A 785 0.84 62.31 3.46
C ILE A 785 0.76 63.57 2.58
N VAL A 786 1.89 64.07 2.08
CA VAL A 786 1.94 65.27 1.24
C VAL A 786 1.25 65.01 -0.11
N GLN A 787 1.48 63.83 -0.69
CA GLN A 787 0.91 63.43 -1.97
C GLN A 787 -0.60 63.21 -1.84
N THR A 788 -1.03 62.55 -0.76
CA THR A 788 -2.45 62.36 -0.41
C THR A 788 -3.20 63.70 -0.32
N VAL A 789 -2.74 64.64 0.51
CA VAL A 789 -3.42 65.95 0.67
C VAL A 789 -3.40 66.75 -0.63
N SER A 790 -2.30 66.69 -1.40
CA SER A 790 -2.20 67.36 -2.70
C SER A 790 -3.20 66.79 -3.71
N SER A 791 -3.36 65.47 -3.80
CA SER A 791 -4.34 64.84 -4.70
C SER A 791 -5.79 65.27 -4.40
N VAL A 792 -6.11 65.49 -3.12
CA VAL A 792 -7.43 65.98 -2.71
C VAL A 792 -7.62 67.46 -3.09
N LEU A 793 -6.56 68.27 -2.98
CA LEU A 793 -6.59 69.70 -3.38
C LEU A 793 -6.72 69.89 -4.90
N GLU A 794 -6.25 68.92 -5.68
CA GLU A 794 -6.38 68.85 -7.14
C GLU A 794 -7.77 68.43 -7.61
N SER A 795 -8.68 68.05 -6.71
CA SER A 795 -10.05 67.69 -7.08
C SER A 795 -10.79 68.86 -7.74
N ASP A 796 -11.58 68.55 -8.75
CA ASP A 796 -12.40 69.51 -9.50
C ASP A 796 -13.70 69.92 -8.79
N PHE A 797 -13.92 69.45 -7.56
CA PHE A 797 -15.13 69.72 -6.79
C PHE A 797 -15.16 71.16 -6.22
N PRO A 798 -16.18 71.99 -6.54
CA PRO A 798 -16.14 73.43 -6.24
C PRO A 798 -16.20 73.84 -4.75
N ASP A 799 -16.95 73.10 -3.91
CA ASP A 799 -17.18 73.43 -2.49
C ASP A 799 -16.54 72.36 -1.58
N LEU A 800 -15.21 72.42 -1.49
CA LEU A 800 -14.36 71.41 -0.86
C LEU A 800 -13.57 71.97 0.32
N HIS A 801 -13.74 71.35 1.49
CA HIS A 801 -12.95 71.57 2.69
C HIS A 801 -12.20 70.30 3.08
N ILE A 802 -10.98 70.43 3.61
CA ILE A 802 -10.13 69.30 3.98
C ILE A 802 -9.76 69.46 5.46
N ILE A 803 -10.00 68.41 6.26
CA ILE A 803 -9.59 68.35 7.66
C ILE A 803 -8.63 67.18 7.81
N VAL A 804 -7.38 67.50 8.11
CA VAL A 804 -6.33 66.51 8.38
C VAL A 804 -6.09 66.45 9.89
N VAL A 805 -6.23 65.25 10.48
CA VAL A 805 -5.97 65.05 11.91
C VAL A 805 -4.69 64.24 12.09
N ASN A 806 -3.63 64.89 12.56
CA ASN A 806 -2.40 64.21 12.97
C ASN A 806 -2.58 63.62 14.39
N ASP A 807 -2.73 62.30 14.47
CA ASP A 807 -3.02 61.54 15.69
C ASP A 807 -1.74 61.16 16.46
N GLY A 808 -0.90 62.16 16.77
CA GLY A 808 0.28 61.99 17.61
C GLY A 808 1.44 61.27 16.94
N SER A 809 1.73 61.60 15.68
CA SER A 809 2.84 61.01 14.92
C SER A 809 4.19 61.20 15.60
N ALA A 810 5.02 60.15 15.55
CA ALA A 810 6.39 60.13 16.06
C ALA A 810 7.45 60.39 14.97
N ASP A 811 7.03 60.46 13.71
CA ASP A 811 7.87 60.79 12.55
C ASP A 811 7.59 62.24 12.07
N LYS A 812 8.07 62.60 10.87
CA LYS A 812 7.92 63.97 10.34
C LYS A 812 6.53 64.30 9.78
N THR A 813 5.52 63.45 9.93
CA THR A 813 4.18 63.68 9.38
C THR A 813 3.60 65.04 9.78
N GLY A 814 3.71 65.41 11.06
CA GLY A 814 3.21 66.68 11.55
C GLY A 814 3.95 67.88 10.96
N GLU A 815 5.28 67.81 10.94
CA GLU A 815 6.14 68.87 10.38
C GLU A 815 5.86 69.08 8.88
N LEU A 816 5.67 68.00 8.13
CA LEU A 816 5.36 68.04 6.70
C LEU A 816 3.98 68.65 6.43
N LEU A 817 2.97 68.31 7.23
CA LEU A 817 1.63 68.90 7.12
C LEU A 817 1.69 70.42 7.34
N ASP A 818 2.35 70.88 8.40
CA ASP A 818 2.49 72.29 8.70
C ASP A 818 3.29 73.04 7.64
N ALA A 819 4.40 72.46 7.17
CA ALA A 819 5.27 73.07 6.18
C ALA A 819 4.58 73.26 4.82
N HIS A 820 3.74 72.32 4.39
CA HIS A 820 3.12 72.34 3.07
C HIS A 820 1.72 72.97 3.03
N PHE A 821 0.91 72.82 4.08
CA PHE A 821 -0.53 73.13 4.00
C PHE A 821 -1.06 74.11 5.04
N SER A 822 -0.26 74.56 6.02
CA SER A 822 -0.72 75.53 7.05
C SER A 822 -1.26 76.86 6.50
N ARG A 823 -0.91 77.22 5.26
CA ARG A 823 -1.35 78.44 4.57
C ARG A 823 -2.45 78.21 3.54
N GLU A 824 -2.85 76.97 3.29
CA GLU A 824 -3.90 76.64 2.33
C GLU A 824 -5.29 76.83 3.01
N PRO A 825 -6.12 77.79 2.57
CA PRO A 825 -7.38 78.11 3.24
C PRO A 825 -8.42 76.98 3.21
N ARG A 826 -8.29 76.03 2.28
CA ARG A 826 -9.16 74.84 2.22
C ARG A 826 -8.75 73.74 3.20
N VAL A 827 -7.54 73.80 3.78
CA VAL A 827 -6.99 72.74 4.65
C VAL A 827 -6.95 73.20 6.11
N GLN A 828 -7.57 72.42 6.98
CA GLN A 828 -7.48 72.55 8.43
C GLN A 828 -6.68 71.39 9.00
N ILE A 829 -5.57 71.70 9.68
CA ILE A 829 -4.72 70.71 10.34
C ILE A 829 -5.04 70.70 11.84
N ILE A 830 -5.27 69.51 12.40
CA ILE A 830 -5.52 69.30 13.83
C ILE A 830 -4.47 68.33 14.38
N HIS A 831 -3.63 68.80 15.31
CA HIS A 831 -2.70 67.95 16.03
C HIS A 831 -3.32 67.48 17.35
N GLN A 832 -3.29 66.18 17.62
CA GLN A 832 -3.76 65.61 18.87
C GLN A 832 -2.78 64.56 19.41
N VAL A 833 -2.96 64.19 20.69
CA VAL A 833 -2.30 63.01 21.26
C VAL A 833 -2.91 61.76 20.65
N SER A 834 -2.09 60.74 20.39
CA SER A 834 -2.53 59.49 19.76
C SER A 834 -3.67 58.83 20.53
N ARG A 835 -4.83 58.73 19.87
CA ARG A 835 -6.08 58.18 20.43
C ARG A 835 -6.78 57.18 19.50
N GLY A 836 -6.20 56.87 18.34
CA GLY A 836 -6.76 55.91 17.40
C GLY A 836 -7.53 56.56 16.24
N LYS A 837 -7.72 55.80 15.15
CA LYS A 837 -8.29 56.28 13.89
C LYS A 837 -9.72 56.77 14.05
N ALA A 838 -10.55 55.96 14.70
CA ALA A 838 -11.93 56.32 15.01
C ALA A 838 -12.00 57.61 15.86
N ALA A 839 -11.07 57.83 16.80
CA ALA A 839 -11.04 59.06 17.59
C ALA A 839 -10.63 60.27 16.74
N ALA A 840 -9.60 60.13 15.90
CA ALA A 840 -9.17 61.17 14.96
C ALA A 840 -10.31 61.54 13.97
N LEU A 841 -11.00 60.54 13.41
CA LEU A 841 -12.14 60.74 12.52
C LEU A 841 -13.33 61.43 13.22
N ASN A 842 -13.64 61.08 14.47
CA ASN A 842 -14.69 61.80 15.21
C ASN A 842 -14.31 63.25 15.52
N VAL A 843 -13.03 63.53 15.79
CA VAL A 843 -12.54 64.91 15.96
C VAL A 843 -12.72 65.67 14.66
N ALA A 844 -12.26 65.12 13.54
CA ALA A 844 -12.46 65.71 12.22
C ALA A 844 -13.96 65.95 11.93
N MET A 845 -14.81 64.96 12.21
CA MET A 845 -16.26 65.03 12.03
C MET A 845 -16.94 66.12 12.88
N SER A 846 -16.42 66.39 14.08
CA SER A 846 -16.95 67.46 14.93
C SER A 846 -16.66 68.86 14.40
N HIS A 847 -15.63 69.01 13.56
CA HIS A 847 -15.27 70.25 12.88
C HIS A 847 -15.87 70.35 11.46
N ALA A 848 -16.30 69.24 10.87
CA ALA A 848 -16.95 69.24 9.56
C ALA A 848 -18.31 69.96 9.61
N THR A 849 -18.50 70.98 8.79
CA THR A 849 -19.77 71.74 8.69
C THR A 849 -20.64 71.29 7.51
N SER A 850 -20.03 70.61 6.53
CA SER A 850 -20.70 70.08 5.33
C SER A 850 -21.72 68.99 5.64
N GLU A 851 -22.73 68.84 4.77
CA GLU A 851 -23.72 67.75 4.85
C GLU A 851 -23.09 66.40 4.48
N ILE A 852 -22.19 66.41 3.50
CA ILE A 852 -21.48 65.23 3.01
C ILE A 852 -20.04 65.27 3.50
N VAL A 853 -19.57 64.10 3.93
CA VAL A 853 -18.23 63.91 4.47
C VAL A 853 -17.56 62.78 3.71
N VAL A 854 -16.35 62.99 3.22
CA VAL A 854 -15.57 61.97 2.51
C VAL A 854 -14.40 61.56 3.38
N THR A 855 -14.24 60.27 3.66
CA THR A 855 -13.07 59.73 4.37
C THR A 855 -12.05 59.26 3.34
N ILE A 856 -10.80 59.69 3.52
CA ILE A 856 -9.65 59.27 2.71
C ILE A 856 -8.51 58.89 3.67
N ASP A 857 -7.89 57.74 3.44
CA ASP A 857 -6.74 57.30 4.24
C ASP A 857 -5.50 58.10 3.86
N ALA A 858 -4.58 58.29 4.82
CA ALA A 858 -3.40 59.15 4.64
C ALA A 858 -2.38 58.65 3.59
N ASP A 859 -2.55 57.43 3.08
CA ASP A 859 -1.74 56.74 2.07
C ASP A 859 -2.49 56.54 0.74
N THR A 860 -3.52 57.35 0.49
CA THR A 860 -4.41 57.19 -0.67
C THR A 860 -4.48 58.45 -1.51
N GLU A 861 -4.20 58.30 -2.80
CA GLU A 861 -4.38 59.32 -3.82
C GLU A 861 -5.72 59.14 -4.54
N ILE A 862 -6.39 60.24 -4.91
CA ILE A 862 -7.66 60.17 -5.63
C ILE A 862 -7.55 60.79 -7.03
N GLU A 863 -8.36 60.29 -7.97
CA GLU A 863 -8.51 60.97 -9.26
C GLU A 863 -9.24 62.32 -9.09
N PRO A 864 -8.94 63.36 -9.91
CA PRO A 864 -9.50 64.70 -9.74
C PRO A 864 -11.04 64.75 -9.68
N ASP A 865 -11.71 63.87 -10.43
CA ASP A 865 -13.18 63.79 -10.54
C ASP A 865 -13.84 62.81 -9.53
N ALA A 866 -13.05 62.15 -8.67
CA ALA A 866 -13.54 61.08 -7.79
C ALA A 866 -14.57 61.56 -6.77
N ILE A 867 -14.35 62.74 -6.14
CA ILE A 867 -15.28 63.30 -5.14
C ILE A 867 -16.62 63.66 -5.80
N GLY A 868 -16.60 64.29 -6.97
CA GLY A 868 -17.83 64.62 -7.71
C GLY A 868 -18.66 63.39 -8.05
N LYS A 869 -18.00 62.31 -8.48
CA LYS A 869 -18.64 61.02 -8.78
C LYS A 869 -19.27 60.36 -7.56
N LEU A 870 -18.68 60.48 -6.36
CA LEU A 870 -19.31 59.97 -5.13
C LEU A 870 -20.52 60.82 -4.73
N VAL A 871 -20.38 62.14 -4.77
CA VAL A 871 -21.36 63.08 -4.23
C VAL A 871 -22.66 63.09 -5.05
N ARG A 872 -22.59 62.81 -6.36
CA ARG A 872 -23.76 62.77 -7.26
C ARG A 872 -24.86 61.80 -6.80
N HIS A 873 -24.52 60.76 -6.03
CA HIS A 873 -25.46 59.78 -5.52
C HIS A 873 -26.33 60.32 -4.37
N PHE A 874 -25.86 61.31 -3.61
CA PHE A 874 -26.61 61.84 -2.46
C PHE A 874 -27.85 62.68 -2.82
N VAL A 875 -28.06 62.90 -4.13
CA VAL A 875 -29.35 63.39 -4.68
C VAL A 875 -30.50 62.45 -4.28
N ASP A 876 -30.24 61.15 -4.11
CA ASP A 876 -31.18 60.24 -3.47
C ASP A 876 -31.12 60.41 -1.93
N PRO A 877 -32.18 60.93 -1.28
CA PRO A 877 -32.18 61.15 0.16
C PRO A 877 -32.14 59.84 0.96
N THR A 878 -32.35 58.68 0.34
CA THR A 878 -32.26 57.37 1.00
C THR A 878 -30.83 56.83 1.08
N ILE A 879 -29.88 57.43 0.36
CA ILE A 879 -28.46 57.05 0.39
C ILE A 879 -27.78 57.69 1.61
N GLY A 880 -27.25 56.83 2.47
CA GLY A 880 -26.48 57.21 3.66
C GLY A 880 -24.96 57.17 3.44
N ALA A 881 -24.48 56.36 2.49
CA ALA A 881 -23.07 56.25 2.17
C ALA A 881 -22.85 55.76 0.73
N VAL A 882 -21.69 56.06 0.15
CA VAL A 882 -21.26 55.64 -1.19
C VAL A 882 -19.81 55.17 -1.12
N ALA A 883 -19.55 53.96 -1.61
CA ALA A 883 -18.20 53.41 -1.71
C ALA A 883 -17.58 53.73 -3.07
N GLY A 884 -16.32 54.17 -3.07
CA GLY A 884 -15.51 54.29 -4.28
C GLY A 884 -14.73 53.01 -4.64
N ASN A 885 -14.14 53.03 -5.82
CA ASN A 885 -13.29 51.98 -6.36
C ASN A 885 -11.82 52.20 -5.98
N VAL A 886 -11.36 51.47 -4.96
CA VAL A 886 -9.97 51.54 -4.50
C VAL A 886 -9.12 50.56 -5.30
N LYS A 887 -7.99 51.03 -5.84
CA LYS A 887 -7.02 50.27 -6.63
C LYS A 887 -5.64 50.33 -5.99
N VAL A 888 -4.84 49.28 -6.17
CA VAL A 888 -3.45 49.23 -5.69
C VAL A 888 -2.55 50.01 -6.66
N GLY A 889 -1.77 50.97 -6.17
CA GLY A 889 -0.83 51.76 -6.98
C GLY A 889 0.52 51.06 -7.21
N ASN A 890 1.12 50.50 -6.16
CA ASN A 890 2.48 49.96 -6.16
C ASN A 890 2.59 48.48 -6.62
N ARG A 891 2.28 48.19 -7.90
CA ARG A 891 2.19 46.82 -8.45
C ARG A 891 3.53 46.18 -8.90
N SER A 892 4.64 46.57 -8.29
CA SER A 892 5.99 46.17 -8.69
C SER A 892 6.43 44.77 -8.22
N ARG A 893 5.76 44.18 -7.22
CA ARG A 893 6.12 42.88 -6.62
C ARG A 893 4.99 41.87 -6.73
N TRP A 894 5.30 40.57 -6.64
CA TRP A 894 4.28 39.50 -6.65
C TRP A 894 3.21 39.67 -5.56
N LEU A 895 3.62 40.09 -4.34
CA LEU A 895 2.70 40.29 -3.22
C LEU A 895 1.67 41.39 -3.48
N THR A 896 2.13 42.53 -4.03
CA THR A 896 1.26 43.67 -4.35
C THR A 896 0.40 43.39 -5.59
N ARG A 897 0.89 42.59 -6.56
CA ARG A 897 0.09 42.06 -7.68
C ARG A 897 -1.02 41.12 -7.22
N TRP A 898 -0.76 40.20 -6.28
CA TRP A 898 -1.80 39.33 -5.70
C TRP A 898 -2.84 40.11 -4.90
N GLN A 899 -2.43 41.18 -4.20
CA GLN A 899 -3.38 42.06 -3.53
C GLN A 899 -4.23 42.86 -4.53
N ALA A 900 -3.65 43.33 -5.63
CA ALA A 900 -4.40 43.96 -6.73
C ALA A 900 -5.43 42.97 -7.32
N LEU A 901 -5.04 41.71 -7.55
CA LEU A 901 -5.93 40.65 -8.00
C LEU A 901 -7.10 40.41 -7.01
N GLU A 902 -6.84 40.41 -5.71
CA GLU A 902 -7.89 40.29 -4.68
C GLU A 902 -8.86 41.48 -4.69
N TYR A 903 -8.37 42.71 -4.87
CA TYR A 903 -9.23 43.90 -4.93
C TYR A 903 -10.20 43.81 -6.11
N ILE A 904 -9.73 43.35 -7.27
CA ILE A 904 -10.56 43.18 -8.46
C ILE A 904 -11.59 42.04 -8.24
N THR A 905 -11.11 40.87 -7.79
CA THR A 905 -11.93 39.65 -7.72
C THR A 905 -12.88 39.60 -6.54
N SER A 906 -12.50 40.12 -5.37
CA SER A 906 -13.28 40.02 -4.13
C SER A 906 -13.86 41.35 -3.67
N GLN A 907 -13.22 42.50 -3.93
CA GLN A 907 -13.80 43.78 -3.51
C GLN A 907 -14.71 44.39 -4.57
N ASN A 908 -14.23 44.54 -5.80
CA ASN A 908 -14.95 45.28 -6.84
C ASN A 908 -16.12 44.47 -7.39
N MET A 909 -15.88 43.20 -7.76
CA MET A 909 -16.95 42.33 -8.26
C MET A 909 -18.06 42.11 -7.23
N GLU A 910 -17.71 41.93 -5.95
CA GLU A 910 -18.71 41.75 -4.89
C GLU A 910 -19.51 43.03 -4.62
N LYS A 911 -18.85 44.20 -4.60
CA LYS A 911 -19.54 45.50 -4.41
C LYS A 911 -20.54 45.78 -5.53
N ARG A 912 -20.20 45.51 -6.79
CA ARG A 912 -21.14 45.60 -7.94
C ARG A 912 -22.38 44.75 -7.73
N ALA A 913 -22.18 43.47 -7.40
CA ALA A 913 -23.29 42.55 -7.14
C ALA A 913 -24.12 42.97 -5.91
N PHE A 914 -23.46 43.46 -4.86
CA PHE A 914 -24.09 43.82 -3.60
C PHE A 914 -24.79 45.18 -3.64
N ASP A 915 -24.39 46.09 -4.54
CA ASP A 915 -25.10 47.35 -4.77
C ASP A 915 -26.53 47.07 -5.28
N LEU A 916 -26.69 46.15 -6.24
CA LEU A 916 -28.01 45.73 -6.74
C LEU A 916 -28.94 45.23 -5.64
N LEU A 917 -28.39 44.51 -4.66
CA LEU A 917 -29.13 43.94 -3.53
C LEU A 917 -29.17 44.89 -2.32
N ASN A 918 -28.52 46.06 -2.40
CA ASN A 918 -28.32 46.99 -1.30
C ASN A 918 -27.75 46.27 -0.05
N CYS A 919 -26.69 45.48 -0.21
CA CYS A 919 -26.09 44.68 0.86
C CYS A 919 -24.58 44.85 0.97
N ILE A 920 -24.05 46.01 0.58
CA ILE A 920 -22.64 46.38 0.81
C ILE A 920 -22.37 46.42 2.31
N THR A 921 -21.32 45.71 2.75
CA THR A 921 -20.96 45.55 4.16
C THR A 921 -19.72 46.35 4.57
N VAL A 922 -18.97 46.88 3.61
CA VAL A 922 -17.81 47.74 3.86
C VAL A 922 -17.74 48.85 2.80
N VAL A 923 -17.87 50.10 3.25
CA VAL A 923 -17.45 51.29 2.51
C VAL A 923 -15.99 51.55 2.93
N PRO A 924 -15.01 51.48 2.02
CA PRO A 924 -13.60 51.53 2.40
C PRO A 924 -13.21 52.91 2.94
N GLY A 925 -12.40 52.94 4.00
CA GLY A 925 -11.85 54.18 4.56
C GLY A 925 -10.99 55.00 3.58
N ALA A 926 -10.39 54.35 2.59
CA ALA A 926 -9.56 54.96 1.55
C ALA A 926 -10.35 55.85 0.58
N LEU A 927 -11.61 55.54 0.29
CA LEU A 927 -12.47 56.37 -0.55
C LEU A 927 -13.96 56.06 -0.25
N GLY A 928 -14.50 56.77 0.74
CA GLY A 928 -15.88 56.60 1.18
C GLY A 928 -16.58 57.93 1.43
N ALA A 929 -17.73 58.15 0.79
CA ALA A 929 -18.56 59.32 1.05
C ALA A 929 -19.73 58.95 1.97
N TRP A 930 -20.08 59.85 2.88
CA TRP A 930 -21.04 59.60 3.94
C TRP A 930 -21.93 60.82 4.16
N ARG A 931 -23.23 60.57 4.39
CA ARG A 931 -24.13 61.61 4.88
C ARG A 931 -23.86 61.82 6.37
N LYS A 932 -23.53 63.04 6.78
CA LYS A 932 -23.22 63.35 8.19
C LYS A 932 -24.31 62.89 9.15
N GLN A 933 -25.58 63.14 8.79
CA GLN A 933 -26.75 62.69 9.55
C GLN A 933 -26.79 61.16 9.76
N ALA A 934 -26.37 60.37 8.78
CA ALA A 934 -26.37 58.91 8.89
C ALA A 934 -25.34 58.43 9.91
N ILE A 935 -24.15 59.04 9.94
CA ILE A 935 -23.10 58.77 10.93
C ILE A 935 -23.58 59.15 12.34
N GLU A 936 -24.16 60.34 12.50
CA GLU A 936 -24.68 60.81 13.78
C GLU A 936 -25.80 59.90 14.30
N SER A 937 -26.71 59.47 13.41
CA SER A 937 -27.81 58.54 13.73
C SER A 937 -27.31 57.15 14.14
N ALA A 938 -26.16 56.72 13.60
CA ALA A 938 -25.50 55.47 13.99
C ALA A 938 -24.78 55.57 15.36
N GLY A 939 -24.70 56.77 15.94
CA GLY A 939 -24.03 57.04 17.21
C GLY A 939 -22.57 57.45 17.08
N GLY A 940 -22.15 57.94 15.90
CA GLY A 940 -20.77 58.32 15.58
C GLY A 940 -19.91 57.14 15.14
N ILE A 941 -18.62 57.41 14.93
CA ILE A 941 -17.64 56.39 14.50
C ILE A 941 -17.12 55.68 15.75
N THR A 942 -17.56 54.46 16.03
CA THR A 942 -17.20 53.78 17.28
C THR A 942 -15.79 53.19 17.25
N ALA A 943 -15.08 53.26 18.38
CA ALA A 943 -13.74 52.70 18.56
C ALA A 943 -13.73 51.30 19.21
N ASP A 944 -14.91 50.65 19.32
CA ASP A 944 -15.03 49.30 19.88
C ASP A 944 -14.67 48.19 18.88
N THR A 945 -14.46 48.53 17.60
CA THR A 945 -13.96 47.65 16.54
C THR A 945 -12.69 48.23 15.92
N VAL A 946 -11.84 47.35 15.36
CA VAL A 946 -10.55 47.74 14.74
C VAL A 946 -10.71 48.16 13.27
N ALA A 947 -11.80 47.74 12.64
CA ALA A 947 -12.26 48.18 11.33
C ALA A 947 -13.52 49.03 11.53
N GLU A 948 -13.32 50.33 11.75
CA GLU A 948 -14.39 51.30 12.02
C GLU A 948 -15.32 51.50 10.83
N ASP A 949 -14.77 51.37 9.62
CA ASP A 949 -15.45 51.56 8.34
C ASP A 949 -16.49 50.44 8.07
N ALA A 950 -16.10 49.19 8.26
CA ALA A 950 -16.99 48.03 8.16
C ALA A 950 -18.11 48.07 9.21
N ASP A 951 -17.79 48.43 10.45
CA ASP A 951 -18.77 48.56 11.52
C ASP A 951 -19.80 49.67 11.25
N LEU A 952 -19.33 50.86 10.86
CA LEU A 952 -20.18 51.99 10.52
C LEU A 952 -21.09 51.67 9.33
N THR A 953 -20.56 51.00 8.31
CA THR A 953 -21.32 50.55 7.14
C THR A 953 -22.52 49.69 7.56
N ILE A 954 -22.28 48.66 8.40
CA ILE A 954 -23.34 47.76 8.88
C ILE A 954 -24.31 48.49 9.82
N ALA A 955 -23.81 49.40 10.67
CA ALA A 955 -24.65 50.18 11.57
C ALA A 955 -25.63 51.09 10.81
N ILE A 956 -25.16 51.79 9.77
CA ILE A 956 -25.99 52.63 8.91
C ILE A 956 -27.00 51.79 8.12
N ARG A 957 -26.61 50.64 7.55
CA ARG A 957 -27.55 49.70 6.90
C ARG A 957 -28.62 49.20 7.86
N ARG A 958 -28.25 48.90 9.11
CA ARG A 958 -29.18 48.43 10.15
C ARG A 958 -30.26 49.46 10.49
N LEU A 959 -29.97 50.76 10.30
CA LEU A 959 -30.93 51.86 10.45
C LEU A 959 -31.84 52.07 9.22
N GLY A 960 -31.58 51.36 8.11
CA GLY A 960 -32.42 51.38 6.91
C GLY A 960 -31.87 52.21 5.74
N TRP A 961 -30.79 52.97 5.94
CA TRP A 961 -30.12 53.74 4.88
C TRP A 961 -29.59 52.83 3.77
N ARG A 962 -29.66 53.27 2.51
CA ARG A 962 -29.03 52.59 1.38
C ARG A 962 -27.56 52.94 1.29
N ILE A 963 -26.77 52.02 0.76
CA ILE A 963 -25.36 52.24 0.47
C ILE A 963 -25.14 51.99 -1.00
N GLY A 964 -24.57 52.99 -1.69
CA GLY A 964 -24.24 52.94 -3.11
C GLY A 964 -22.79 52.52 -3.35
N TYR A 965 -22.48 52.15 -4.58
CA TYR A 965 -21.13 51.96 -5.09
C TYR A 965 -20.95 52.75 -6.39
N ASP A 966 -19.85 53.47 -6.53
CA ASP A 966 -19.46 54.14 -7.77
C ASP A 966 -18.15 53.54 -8.29
N GLU A 967 -18.21 52.87 -9.43
CA GLU A 967 -17.05 52.19 -10.03
C GLU A 967 -16.04 53.16 -10.65
N GLU A 968 -16.48 54.37 -11.01
CA GLU A 968 -15.69 55.37 -11.72
C GLU A 968 -14.96 56.33 -10.77
N ALA A 969 -15.39 56.40 -9.51
CA ALA A 969 -14.70 57.11 -8.45
C ALA A 969 -13.48 56.31 -7.99
N ILE A 970 -12.31 56.59 -8.58
CA ILE A 970 -11.08 55.81 -8.39
C ILE A 970 -10.17 56.46 -7.34
N ALA A 971 -9.61 55.62 -6.47
CA ALA A 971 -8.51 55.96 -5.57
C ALA A 971 -7.37 54.94 -5.68
N TRP A 972 -6.13 55.40 -5.55
CA TRP A 972 -4.91 54.61 -5.59
C TRP A 972 -4.27 54.55 -4.20
N THR A 973 -4.12 53.35 -3.64
CA THR A 973 -3.54 53.11 -2.31
C THR A 973 -2.28 52.27 -2.40
N GLU A 974 -1.38 52.41 -1.43
CA GLU A 974 -0.20 51.56 -1.29
C GLU A 974 -0.51 50.21 -0.64
N ALA A 975 -0.18 49.11 -1.32
CA ALA A 975 -0.24 47.77 -0.78
C ALA A 975 1.06 47.40 -0.03
N PRO A 976 0.99 46.61 1.05
CA PRO A 976 2.16 46.04 1.73
C PRO A 976 3.14 45.31 0.79
N GLU A 977 4.42 45.67 0.84
CA GLU A 977 5.46 45.02 0.02
C GLU A 977 6.04 43.75 0.64
N THR A 978 5.87 43.55 1.95
CA THR A 978 6.42 42.40 2.68
C THR A 978 5.32 41.55 3.34
N PRO A 979 5.53 40.22 3.49
CA PRO A 979 4.57 39.34 4.15
C PRO A 979 4.22 39.77 5.59
N GLY A 980 5.19 40.30 6.34
CA GLY A 980 4.98 40.76 7.71
C GLY A 980 4.12 42.02 7.82
N GLN A 981 4.19 42.93 6.83
CA GLN A 981 3.28 44.07 6.72
C GLN A 981 1.88 43.61 6.29
N LEU A 982 1.80 42.71 5.29
CA LEU A 982 0.53 42.16 4.82
C LEU A 982 -0.23 41.43 5.93
N ILE A 983 0.43 40.55 6.70
CA ILE A 983 -0.18 39.84 7.82
C ILE A 983 -0.75 40.81 8.86
N ARG A 984 -0.05 41.92 9.15
CA ARG A 984 -0.53 42.94 10.10
C ARG A 984 -1.78 43.66 9.58
N GLN A 985 -1.78 44.06 8.30
CA GLN A 985 -2.93 44.69 7.65
C GLN A 985 -4.13 43.73 7.64
N ARG A 986 -3.94 42.50 7.14
CA ARG A 986 -5.02 41.52 7.00
C ARG A 986 -5.53 40.99 8.33
N PHE A 987 -4.69 40.92 9.36
CA PHE A 987 -5.12 40.62 10.72
C PHE A 987 -6.10 41.68 11.23
N ARG A 988 -5.81 42.98 11.05
CA ARG A 988 -6.75 44.06 11.42
C ARG A 988 -8.08 43.90 10.70
N TRP A 989 -8.05 43.67 9.39
CA TRP A 989 -9.27 43.57 8.58
C TRP A 989 -10.09 42.35 8.95
N THR A 990 -9.47 41.17 9.01
CA THR A 990 -10.15 39.91 9.36
C THR A 990 -10.70 39.94 10.79
N PHE A 991 -9.92 40.48 11.74
CA PHE A 991 -10.35 40.65 13.12
C PHE A 991 -11.48 41.68 13.24
N GLY A 992 -11.36 42.81 12.54
CA GLY A 992 -12.40 43.84 12.47
C GLY A 992 -13.70 43.32 11.88
N THR A 993 -13.66 42.59 10.76
CA THR A 993 -14.82 41.92 10.18
C THR A 993 -15.46 40.95 11.17
N LEU A 994 -14.67 40.16 11.89
CA LEU A 994 -15.17 39.26 12.93
C LEU A 994 -15.86 40.03 14.08
N GLN A 995 -15.28 41.16 14.52
CA GLN A 995 -15.88 42.03 15.53
C GLN A 995 -17.20 42.65 15.05
N SER A 996 -17.23 43.20 13.84
CA SER A 996 -18.41 43.83 13.24
C SER A 996 -19.52 42.81 13.01
N PHE A 997 -19.19 41.63 12.50
CA PHE A 997 -20.14 40.51 12.38
C PHE A 997 -20.73 40.15 13.75
N TRP A 998 -19.89 40.00 14.78
CA TRP A 998 -20.34 39.65 16.13
C TRP A 998 -21.25 40.72 16.73
N LYS A 999 -20.85 42.00 16.63
CA LYS A 999 -21.61 43.16 17.13
C LYS A 999 -23.00 43.27 16.51
N HIS A 1000 -23.13 42.90 15.23
CA HIS A 1000 -24.40 43.00 14.48
C HIS A 1000 -25.10 41.65 14.25
N SER A 1001 -24.59 40.56 14.83
CA SER A 1001 -25.13 39.19 14.70
C SER A 1001 -26.62 39.07 15.04
N GLY A 1002 -27.13 39.93 15.92
CA GLY A 1002 -28.56 40.03 16.23
C GLY A 1002 -29.48 40.41 15.05
N THR A 1003 -28.93 40.72 13.87
CA THR A 1003 -29.69 40.97 12.64
C THR A 1003 -29.83 39.75 11.73
N LEU A 1004 -29.06 38.67 11.98
CA LEU A 1004 -29.06 37.44 11.18
C LEU A 1004 -30.46 36.84 11.02
N PHE A 1005 -30.83 36.52 9.78
CA PHE A 1005 -32.09 35.88 9.39
C PHE A 1005 -33.37 36.58 9.86
N ARG A 1006 -33.28 37.85 10.26
CA ARG A 1006 -34.44 38.65 10.66
C ARG A 1006 -34.98 39.42 9.45
N ARG A 1007 -36.21 39.09 9.04
CA ARG A 1007 -36.92 39.74 7.92
C ARG A 1007 -36.94 41.28 8.00
N LYS A 1008 -37.01 41.85 9.22
CA LYS A 1008 -36.98 43.31 9.46
C LYS A 1008 -35.78 44.03 8.82
N TYR A 1009 -34.62 43.37 8.73
CA TYR A 1009 -33.39 43.97 8.22
C TYR A 1009 -33.13 43.65 6.73
N GLY A 1010 -34.10 43.02 6.05
CA GLY A 1010 -34.02 42.75 4.61
C GLY A 1010 -32.75 42.00 4.19
N THR A 1011 -32.09 42.48 3.13
CA THR A 1011 -30.89 41.87 2.55
C THR A 1011 -29.67 41.92 3.47
N LEU A 1012 -29.61 42.83 4.44
CA LEU A 1012 -28.55 42.83 5.46
C LEU A 1012 -28.55 41.52 6.28
N GLY A 1013 -29.73 41.11 6.74
CA GLY A 1013 -29.89 39.93 7.61
C GLY A 1013 -29.90 38.60 6.85
N TRP A 1014 -30.39 38.58 5.61
CA TRP A 1014 -30.55 37.35 4.81
C TRP A 1014 -29.46 37.09 3.78
N VAL A 1015 -28.72 38.13 3.36
CA VAL A 1015 -27.68 38.00 2.32
C VAL A 1015 -26.32 38.42 2.88
N ALA A 1016 -26.20 39.65 3.37
CA ALA A 1016 -24.90 40.24 3.72
C ALA A 1016 -24.19 39.53 4.89
N LEU A 1017 -24.85 39.43 6.05
CA LEU A 1017 -24.24 38.76 7.21
C LEU A 1017 -24.03 37.25 7.01
N PRO A 1018 -24.98 36.48 6.41
CA PRO A 1018 -24.71 35.09 6.05
C PRO A 1018 -23.53 34.93 5.08
N ASN A 1019 -23.37 35.83 4.10
CA ASN A 1019 -22.21 35.80 3.20
C ASN A 1019 -20.89 36.03 3.95
N ILE A 1020 -20.82 37.01 4.87
CA ILE A 1020 -19.63 37.20 5.72
C ILE A 1020 -19.32 35.93 6.51
N PHE A 1021 -20.33 35.36 7.17
CA PHE A 1021 -20.13 34.19 8.00
C PHE A 1021 -19.63 32.98 7.19
N VAL A 1022 -20.31 32.65 6.09
CA VAL A 1022 -19.99 31.44 5.31
C VAL A 1022 -18.68 31.60 4.54
N PHE A 1023 -18.51 32.69 3.79
CA PHE A 1023 -17.43 32.80 2.80
C PHE A 1023 -16.18 33.52 3.33
N GLN A 1024 -16.32 34.40 4.31
CA GLN A 1024 -15.17 35.14 4.86
C GLN A 1024 -14.65 34.54 6.18
N LEU A 1025 -15.48 33.80 6.92
CA LEU A 1025 -15.11 33.23 8.22
C LEU A 1025 -15.08 31.69 8.23
N ALA A 1026 -16.19 31.01 7.91
CA ALA A 1026 -16.33 29.56 8.11
C ALA A 1026 -15.57 28.73 7.07
N LEU A 1027 -15.78 28.95 5.77
CA LEU A 1027 -15.11 28.17 4.72
C LEU A 1027 -13.58 28.32 4.77
N PRO A 1028 -13.00 29.54 4.90
CA PRO A 1028 -11.55 29.70 4.99
C PRO A 1028 -10.90 29.01 6.21
N LEU A 1029 -11.65 28.73 7.29
CA LEU A 1029 -11.15 27.96 8.43
C LEU A 1029 -10.99 26.46 8.13
N ILE A 1030 -11.77 25.93 7.19
CA ILE A 1030 -11.76 24.50 6.81
C ILE A 1030 -10.77 24.24 5.67
N SER A 1031 -10.57 25.20 4.76
CA SER A 1031 -9.69 25.07 3.59
C SER A 1031 -8.26 24.55 3.86
N PRO A 1032 -7.54 24.92 4.94
CA PRO A 1032 -6.21 24.39 5.23
C PRO A 1032 -6.21 22.87 5.45
N LEU A 1033 -7.25 22.35 6.10
CA LEU A 1033 -7.39 20.90 6.34
C LEU A 1033 -7.54 20.15 5.02
N ILE A 1034 -8.30 20.72 4.08
CA ILE A 1034 -8.48 20.19 2.74
C ILE A 1034 -7.14 20.16 1.98
N ASP A 1035 -6.39 21.25 1.99
CA ASP A 1035 -5.09 21.33 1.32
C ASP A 1035 -4.09 20.31 1.92
N LEU A 1036 -4.08 20.12 3.25
CA LEU A 1036 -3.25 19.12 3.93
C LEU A 1036 -3.65 17.68 3.59
N LEU A 1037 -4.95 17.38 3.50
CA LEU A 1037 -5.44 16.05 3.13
C LEU A 1037 -5.10 15.71 1.67
N PHE A 1038 -5.15 16.68 0.77
CA PHE A 1038 -4.68 16.51 -0.61
C PHE A 1038 -3.20 16.16 -0.63
N LEU A 1039 -2.35 16.94 0.07
CA LEU A 1039 -0.91 16.67 0.15
C LEU A 1039 -0.61 15.32 0.83
N TRP A 1040 -1.38 14.95 1.85
CA TRP A 1040 -1.27 13.66 2.53
C TRP A 1040 -1.58 12.50 1.58
N THR A 1041 -2.68 12.59 0.82
CA THR A 1041 -3.05 11.57 -0.17
C THR A 1041 -2.00 11.42 -1.27
N VAL A 1042 -1.48 12.55 -1.79
CA VAL A 1042 -0.39 12.55 -2.78
C VAL A 1042 0.89 11.96 -2.18
N GLY A 1043 1.22 12.30 -0.93
CA GLY A 1043 2.38 11.79 -0.21
C GLY A 1043 2.32 10.28 -0.01
N LEU A 1044 1.19 9.76 0.48
CA LEU A 1044 0.99 8.31 0.66
C LEU A 1044 1.09 7.55 -0.67
N TRP A 1045 0.44 8.04 -1.72
CA TRP A 1045 0.54 7.44 -3.05
C TRP A 1045 1.98 7.46 -3.60
N ALA A 1046 2.70 8.57 -3.41
CA ALA A 1046 4.09 8.66 -3.84
C ALA A 1046 4.99 7.69 -3.06
N LEU A 1047 4.77 7.53 -1.76
CA LEU A 1047 5.48 6.56 -0.93
C LEU A 1047 5.21 5.11 -1.38
N GLU A 1048 3.96 4.79 -1.73
CA GLU A 1048 3.59 3.49 -2.30
C GLU A 1048 4.38 3.20 -3.60
N LYS A 1049 4.45 4.16 -4.53
CA LYS A 1049 5.16 3.97 -5.81
C LYS A 1049 6.68 3.95 -5.69
N LEU A 1050 7.24 4.57 -4.65
CA LEU A 1050 8.68 4.57 -4.41
C LEU A 1050 9.20 3.27 -3.78
N GLN A 1051 8.31 2.33 -3.39
CA GLN A 1051 8.65 1.03 -2.81
C GLN A 1051 9.78 1.11 -1.75
N LEU A 1052 9.73 2.16 -0.92
CA LEU A 1052 10.73 2.37 0.13
C LEU A 1052 10.58 1.29 1.19
N SER A 1053 11.47 0.30 1.15
CA SER A 1053 11.46 -0.95 1.92
C SER A 1053 11.46 -0.83 3.46
N TRP A 1054 11.50 0.38 4.02
CA TRP A 1054 11.52 0.64 5.46
C TRP A 1054 10.24 1.32 5.99
N LEU A 1055 9.28 1.65 5.13
CA LEU A 1055 8.00 2.25 5.53
C LEU A 1055 6.86 1.23 5.41
N PRO A 1056 5.92 1.17 6.39
CA PRO A 1056 4.71 0.37 6.26
C PRO A 1056 3.93 0.79 5.01
N THR A 1057 3.46 -0.19 4.24
CA THR A 1057 2.63 0.00 3.04
C THR A 1057 1.24 0.51 3.44
N ILE A 1058 1.13 1.83 3.64
CA ILE A 1058 -0.17 2.48 3.81
C ILE A 1058 -0.76 2.69 2.42
N HIS A 1059 -1.75 1.86 2.07
CA HIS A 1059 -2.37 1.86 0.75
C HIS A 1059 -3.21 3.12 0.54
N ALA A 1060 -2.76 4.01 -0.36
CA ALA A 1060 -3.60 5.07 -0.91
C ALA A 1060 -3.95 4.65 -2.33
N THR A 1061 -5.14 4.10 -2.51
CA THR A 1061 -5.52 3.53 -3.82
C THR A 1061 -5.37 4.58 -4.92
N THR A 1062 -5.01 4.14 -6.13
CA THR A 1062 -4.95 5.04 -7.30
C THR A 1062 -6.31 5.75 -7.52
N GLY A 1063 -7.41 5.10 -7.15
CA GLY A 1063 -8.75 5.71 -7.13
C GLY A 1063 -8.89 6.89 -6.18
N ASP A 1064 -8.33 6.80 -4.97
CA ASP A 1064 -8.38 7.89 -3.98
C ASP A 1064 -7.53 9.08 -4.42
N LEU A 1065 -6.36 8.84 -5.01
CA LEU A 1065 -5.57 9.91 -5.64
C LEU A 1065 -6.36 10.59 -6.76
N MET A 1066 -6.93 9.81 -7.69
CA MET A 1066 -7.68 10.37 -8.83
C MET A 1066 -8.88 11.21 -8.37
N ARG A 1067 -9.60 10.78 -7.33
CA ARG A 1067 -10.68 11.58 -6.73
C ARG A 1067 -10.13 12.89 -6.17
N SER A 1068 -9.10 12.83 -5.32
CA SER A 1068 -8.47 14.00 -4.71
C SER A 1068 -7.90 14.99 -5.74
N VAL A 1069 -7.27 14.50 -6.82
CA VAL A 1069 -6.75 15.31 -7.93
C VAL A 1069 -7.88 15.94 -8.74
N LEU A 1070 -8.91 15.17 -9.12
CA LEU A 1070 -10.05 15.69 -9.87
C LEU A 1070 -10.74 16.82 -9.10
N PHE A 1071 -10.95 16.61 -7.80
CA PHE A 1071 -11.51 17.58 -6.89
C PHE A 1071 -10.65 18.85 -6.78
N PHE A 1072 -9.34 18.69 -6.60
CA PHE A 1072 -8.40 19.80 -6.54
C PHE A 1072 -8.37 20.63 -7.84
N ILE A 1073 -8.35 19.95 -9.00
CA ILE A 1073 -8.40 20.58 -10.32
C ILE A 1073 -9.73 21.32 -10.52
N ALA A 1074 -10.86 20.70 -10.16
CA ALA A 1074 -12.16 21.34 -10.26
C ALA A 1074 -12.23 22.65 -9.46
N PHE A 1075 -11.69 22.66 -8.23
CA PHE A 1075 -11.61 23.87 -7.42
C PHE A 1075 -10.73 24.95 -8.08
N LEU A 1076 -9.55 24.57 -8.58
CA LEU A 1076 -8.66 25.50 -9.28
C LEU A 1076 -9.31 26.12 -10.52
N LEU A 1077 -10.03 25.31 -11.31
CA LEU A 1077 -10.75 25.80 -12.48
C LEU A 1077 -11.83 26.82 -12.10
N ILE A 1078 -12.59 26.57 -11.02
CA ILE A 1078 -13.59 27.53 -10.52
C ILE A 1078 -12.92 28.85 -10.10
N ASP A 1079 -11.78 28.79 -9.41
CA ASP A 1079 -11.04 29.99 -8.96
C ASP A 1079 -10.55 30.81 -10.16
N VAL A 1080 -9.97 30.15 -11.17
CA VAL A 1080 -9.53 30.79 -12.42
C VAL A 1080 -10.70 31.39 -13.20
N ILE A 1081 -11.80 30.66 -13.36
CA ILE A 1081 -13.01 31.17 -14.04
C ILE A 1081 -13.56 32.40 -13.30
N THR A 1082 -13.58 32.37 -11.97
CA THR A 1082 -14.01 33.51 -11.14
C THR A 1082 -13.12 34.73 -11.38
N CYS A 1083 -11.80 34.53 -11.42
CA CYS A 1083 -10.84 35.60 -11.70
C CYS A 1083 -11.04 36.17 -13.11
N VAL A 1084 -11.15 35.31 -14.13
CA VAL A 1084 -11.37 35.72 -15.53
C VAL A 1084 -12.67 36.52 -15.67
N LEU A 1085 -13.74 36.08 -15.01
CA LEU A 1085 -15.02 36.80 -15.02
C LEU A 1085 -14.90 38.18 -14.40
N ALA A 1086 -14.24 38.31 -13.24
CA ALA A 1086 -14.00 39.60 -12.59
C ALA A 1086 -13.20 40.57 -13.49
N PHE A 1087 -12.17 40.08 -14.18
CA PHE A 1087 -11.37 40.88 -15.11
C PHE A 1087 -12.17 41.28 -16.36
N ALA A 1088 -13.02 40.39 -16.89
CA ALA A 1088 -13.93 40.72 -17.99
C ALA A 1088 -14.92 41.83 -17.61
N LEU A 1089 -15.25 41.96 -16.32
CA LEU A 1089 -16.09 43.03 -15.81
C LEU A 1089 -15.34 44.37 -15.72
N GLU A 1090 -14.03 44.37 -15.43
CA GLU A 1090 -13.19 45.57 -15.26
C GLU A 1090 -12.45 46.00 -16.55
N ARG A 1091 -13.08 46.83 -17.39
CA ARG A 1091 -12.65 47.13 -18.79
C ARG A 1091 -11.31 47.88 -18.96
N LYS A 1092 -10.66 48.34 -17.89
CA LYS A 1092 -9.42 49.16 -17.95
C LYS A 1092 -8.23 48.53 -17.19
N GLU A 1093 -8.35 47.28 -16.80
CA GLU A 1093 -7.37 46.63 -15.92
C GLU A 1093 -6.32 45.81 -16.70
N ASP A 1094 -5.14 45.63 -16.09
CA ASP A 1094 -4.03 44.88 -16.67
C ASP A 1094 -4.23 43.37 -16.52
N TRP A 1095 -4.55 42.69 -17.63
CA TRP A 1095 -4.76 41.24 -17.68
C TRP A 1095 -3.52 40.41 -17.33
N THR A 1096 -2.31 40.98 -17.34
CA THR A 1096 -1.10 40.27 -16.89
C THR A 1096 -1.14 39.91 -15.39
N LEU A 1097 -2.06 40.51 -14.63
CA LEU A 1097 -2.33 40.16 -13.23
C LEU A 1097 -2.95 38.76 -13.06
N LEU A 1098 -3.47 38.15 -14.12
CA LEU A 1098 -4.02 36.78 -14.08
C LEU A 1098 -2.93 35.69 -14.07
N VAL A 1099 -1.73 35.98 -14.59
CA VAL A 1099 -0.61 35.02 -14.65
C VAL A 1099 -0.31 34.35 -13.29
N PRO A 1100 -0.21 35.10 -12.17
CA PRO A 1100 0.11 34.50 -10.88
C PRO A 1100 -1.09 33.90 -10.12
N VAL A 1101 -2.30 33.80 -10.70
CA VAL A 1101 -3.49 33.25 -10.01
C VAL A 1101 -3.24 31.82 -9.50
N LEU A 1102 -2.63 30.96 -10.32
CA LEU A 1102 -2.35 29.58 -9.91
C LEU A 1102 -1.31 29.51 -8.78
N LEU A 1103 -0.30 30.38 -8.82
CA LEU A 1103 0.74 30.47 -7.79
C LEU A 1103 0.21 31.06 -6.47
N GLN A 1104 -0.85 31.87 -6.53
CA GLN A 1104 -1.50 32.46 -5.36
C GLN A 1104 -1.95 31.39 -4.35
N ARG A 1105 -2.40 30.23 -4.84
CA ARG A 1105 -2.90 29.13 -4.00
C ARG A 1105 -1.84 28.56 -3.05
N PHE A 1106 -0.60 28.49 -3.51
CA PHE A 1106 0.50 27.87 -2.77
C PHE A 1106 1.25 28.82 -1.84
N TYR A 1107 1.08 30.14 -2.00
CA TYR A 1107 1.78 31.13 -1.16
C TYR A 1107 0.82 32.12 -0.49
N TYR A 1108 0.14 32.97 -1.28
CA TYR A 1108 -0.68 34.06 -0.75
C TYR A 1108 -1.83 33.54 0.13
N ARG A 1109 -2.52 32.48 -0.30
CA ARG A 1109 -3.64 31.89 0.47
C ARG A 1109 -3.17 31.28 1.81
N GLN A 1110 -1.96 30.73 1.85
CA GLN A 1110 -1.37 30.20 3.09
C GLN A 1110 -1.12 31.31 4.12
N LEU A 1111 -0.71 32.50 3.67
CA LEU A 1111 -0.61 33.68 4.54
C LEU A 1111 -1.98 34.08 5.11
N MET A 1112 -3.05 33.99 4.31
CA MET A 1112 -4.41 34.30 4.77
C MET A 1112 -4.91 33.30 5.83
N TYR A 1113 -4.54 32.02 5.72
CA TYR A 1113 -4.85 31.03 6.76
C TYR A 1113 -4.21 31.41 8.10
N VAL A 1114 -2.92 31.78 8.10
CA VAL A 1114 -2.22 32.25 9.31
C VAL A 1114 -2.93 33.44 9.94
N VAL A 1115 -3.35 34.41 9.10
CA VAL A 1115 -4.09 35.59 9.54
C VAL A 1115 -5.39 35.20 10.22
N LEU A 1116 -6.19 34.34 9.59
CA LEU A 1116 -7.51 33.94 10.09
C LEU A 1116 -7.41 33.19 11.43
N PHE A 1117 -6.54 32.18 11.52
CA PHE A 1117 -6.33 31.46 12.79
C PHE A 1117 -5.83 32.40 13.90
N ARG A 1118 -4.96 33.36 13.55
CA ARG A 1118 -4.51 34.39 14.48
C ARG A 1118 -5.66 35.27 14.94
N SER A 1119 -6.56 35.71 14.05
CA SER A 1119 -7.74 36.51 14.37
C SER A 1119 -8.69 35.77 15.32
N VAL A 1120 -9.00 34.50 15.04
CA VAL A 1120 -9.85 33.67 15.92
C VAL A 1120 -9.18 33.47 17.29
N LYS A 1121 -7.89 33.14 17.31
CA LYS A 1121 -7.11 32.95 18.55
C LYS A 1121 -7.13 34.20 19.43
N GLU A 1122 -6.91 35.37 18.85
CA GLU A 1122 -6.92 36.63 19.62
C GLU A 1122 -8.34 37.03 20.06
N ALA A 1123 -9.38 36.67 19.29
CA ALA A 1123 -10.78 36.90 19.68
C ALA A 1123 -11.18 36.06 20.90
N VAL A 1124 -10.68 34.82 20.99
CA VAL A 1124 -10.86 33.95 22.16
C VAL A 1124 -10.00 34.42 23.35
N ARG A 1125 -8.75 34.85 23.11
CA ARG A 1125 -7.86 35.38 24.15
C ARG A 1125 -8.39 36.66 24.79
N GLY A 1126 -9.06 37.47 23.99
CA GLY A 1126 -9.65 38.75 24.38
C GLY A 1126 -8.64 39.82 24.77
N ARG A 1127 -7.49 39.83 24.10
CA ARG A 1127 -6.51 40.92 24.22
C ARG A 1127 -7.05 42.18 23.52
N PRO A 1128 -6.68 43.38 23.99
CA PRO A 1128 -6.97 44.60 23.27
C PRO A 1128 -6.20 44.60 21.94
N VAL A 1129 -6.92 44.92 20.86
CA VAL A 1129 -6.37 45.08 19.51
C VAL A 1129 -6.75 46.49 19.07
N GLY A 1130 -5.76 47.28 18.67
CA GLY A 1130 -5.91 48.68 18.28
C GLY A 1130 -5.37 48.97 16.87
N TRP A 1131 -5.09 50.25 16.58
CA TRP A 1131 -4.65 50.71 15.25
C TRP A 1131 -3.46 49.88 14.73
N ARG A 1132 -2.45 49.59 15.57
CA ARG A 1132 -1.22 48.88 15.16
C ARG A 1132 -1.26 47.35 15.33
N GLY A 1133 -2.41 46.77 15.68
CA GLY A 1133 -2.55 45.34 15.98
C GLY A 1133 -2.68 45.07 17.48
N VAL A 1134 -2.14 43.96 17.97
CA VAL A 1134 -2.25 43.58 19.39
C VAL A 1134 -1.44 44.55 20.24
N GLU A 1135 -2.10 45.26 21.15
CA GLU A 1135 -1.44 46.25 22.00
C GLU A 1135 -0.60 45.58 23.11
N PRO A 1136 0.56 46.15 23.48
CA PRO A 1136 1.35 45.67 24.61
C PRO A 1136 0.54 45.65 25.91
N GLU A 1137 0.79 44.66 26.77
CA GLU A 1137 0.11 44.50 28.05
C GLU A 1137 0.46 45.69 28.96
N ALA A 1138 -0.53 46.51 29.32
CA ALA A 1138 -0.33 47.49 30.37
C ALA A 1138 -0.01 46.74 31.68
N PRO A 1139 1.04 47.13 32.43
CA PRO A 1139 1.37 46.46 33.67
C PRO A 1139 0.17 46.51 34.63
N PRO A 1140 -0.11 45.45 35.40
CA PRO A 1140 -1.25 45.44 36.30
C PRO A 1140 -1.16 46.64 37.25
N PRO A 1141 -2.29 47.33 37.54
CA PRO A 1141 -2.27 48.45 38.46
C PRO A 1141 -1.68 47.99 39.78
N LYS A 1142 -0.61 48.67 40.23
CA LYS A 1142 -0.02 48.41 41.55
C LYS A 1142 -1.14 48.53 42.58
N ALA A 1143 -1.44 47.44 43.27
CA ALA A 1143 -2.43 47.43 44.33
C ALA A 1143 -2.09 48.56 45.32
N SER A 1144 -3.03 49.49 45.55
CA SER A 1144 -2.84 50.49 46.60
C SER A 1144 -2.72 49.74 47.92
N LYS A 1145 -1.57 49.86 48.59
CA LYS A 1145 -1.39 49.32 49.93
C LYS A 1145 -2.53 49.85 50.81
N ALA A 1146 -3.35 48.95 51.33
CA ALA A 1146 -4.31 49.29 52.37
C ALA A 1146 -3.54 49.88 53.57
N PRO A 1147 -4.08 50.91 54.25
CA PRO A 1147 -3.44 51.46 55.44
C PRO A 1147 -3.34 50.38 56.53
N PRO A 1148 -2.25 50.38 57.32
CA PRO A 1148 -2.02 49.34 58.32
C PRO A 1148 -3.10 49.37 59.41
N THR A 1149 -3.64 48.19 59.72
CA THR A 1149 -4.58 47.96 60.82
C THR A 1149 -3.85 48.07 62.16
N PRO A 1150 -4.43 48.67 63.23
CA PRO A 1150 -3.75 48.82 64.51
C PRO A 1150 -3.56 47.48 65.21
N ALA A 1151 -2.40 47.27 65.80
CA ALA A 1151 -2.05 46.07 66.56
C ALA A 1151 -2.93 45.92 67.81
N THR A 1152 -3.68 44.83 67.89
CA THR A 1152 -4.30 44.35 69.13
C THR A 1152 -3.29 43.52 69.91
N VAL A 1153 -3.01 44.01 71.12
CA VAL A 1153 -2.26 43.33 72.18
C VAL A 1153 -3.05 42.11 72.69
N SER A 1154 -2.39 40.97 72.84
CA SER A 1154 -2.80 39.94 73.80
C SER A 1154 -1.55 39.21 74.30
N GLY A 1155 -1.34 39.25 75.61
CA GLY A 1155 -0.23 38.62 76.29
C GLY A 1155 -0.48 37.16 76.68
N ASN A 1156 0.60 36.61 77.26
CA ASN A 1156 0.87 35.27 77.77
C ASN A 1156 1.26 34.22 76.73
#